data_AF-A0A2N7QMX6-F1
#
_entry.id   AF-A0A2N7QMX6-F1
#
_cell.length_a   1.000
_cell.length_b   1.000
_cell.length_c   1.000
_cell.angle_alpha   90.00
_cell.angle_beta   90.00
_cell.angle_gamma   90.00
#
_symmetry.space_group_name_H-M   'P 1'
#
loop_
_entity.id
_entity.type
_entity.pdbx_description
1 polymer ?
#
loop_
_entity_poly.entity_id
_entity_poly.type
_entity_poly.pdbx_seq_one_letter_code
_entity_poly.pdbx_strand_id
1 'polypeptide(L)'
;MEVEQQGRRPPLAPDRELRPDRAGWAPRARRLIEETHALCISWLEMPLRQCLSDAEQRLYALAERSRNPNEQQQCLYSRQLLQQRRGGMERSFMEGVRQYFNGVGAVPEPEATTDAPRRPLELLDTTEHEQTVAVDKLVARGEARHGSSLFELGYRLAVLVGLPPLEGERLPLGPHALATSFRGALTSLELSIEHSLLVLHSFDTVVVHGLSTLYDTVNEHLRADGILPQLRAFPTASRAPQERQPRAADSDTQPAAFNRQPSTATTPAAPGQPRSDSIAVLDSLREMLAQHRTGQGALNNPDGGRTATPEELQLALDALQLHVSDVADHARRELLSAHALREELLGQLNAGRPDGSTHMQLTDEQGDTVELVAMLFEQMDRQLHHQGNAHSLLGDLQLPLLRMAVADQDFFNQREHPARKLLGVVTDAANDWLDGPDGDIDRSLEAKLIQLVDRARREPPSTGLYTSLLADIEHHLGLLNRKAQIAERRQVEAMQGRERLEQARHRAAELMTERFERYNPRGLLRTLLERAWSDVLALTLLRHGEDSEAFTSRLRTTDQLLGQHPVTDRHLLQAEVEAGLQQIGMHAEEAVQVAQRLLGIPAQSPASQETATTTELALKLKQRQRLGEQVSPETAAPTPTPTPAAAATPAPSPAADSPERRIRQRLRQLPFGSWFEFIDPANGRITQRKLAWYSPVSGNSLFVTRRGLRSQEMTLEHLAHEMACGRVREMPPMKESLLDRAWHALTSHLRQITSSQATHSRPGAST
;
A
#
# COMPACT_ATOMS: atom_id res chain seq x y z
N MET A 1 47.80 -11.55 38.94
CA MET A 1 46.36 -11.53 38.62
C MET A 1 45.97 -10.09 38.37
N GLU A 2 44.95 -9.84 37.54
CA GLU A 2 44.16 -8.58 37.43
C GLU A 2 44.97 -7.25 37.42
N VAL A 3 45.23 -6.56 36.30
CA VAL A 3 44.49 -6.35 35.03
C VAL A 3 43.18 -5.55 35.21
N GLU A 4 43.03 -4.50 34.40
CA GLU A 4 41.83 -3.70 34.13
C GLU A 4 41.16 -2.88 35.27
N GLN A 5 41.73 -1.70 35.57
CA GLN A 5 40.96 -0.53 36.06
C GLN A 5 41.44 0.80 35.45
N GLN A 6 41.29 0.97 34.12
CA GLN A 6 41.43 2.26 33.45
C GLN A 6 40.23 2.49 32.52
N GLY A 7 39.40 3.50 32.81
CA GLY A 7 38.15 3.72 32.05
C GLY A 7 37.06 4.57 32.71
N ARG A 8 37.25 5.13 33.92
CA ARG A 8 36.29 6.08 34.50
C ARG A 8 36.33 7.41 33.75
N ARG A 9 35.35 7.65 32.87
CA ARG A 9 34.97 9.01 32.44
C ARG A 9 34.54 9.84 33.66
N PRO A 10 34.81 11.16 33.70
CA PRO A 10 34.42 12.00 34.82
C PRO A 10 32.90 12.22 34.85
N PRO A 11 32.29 12.44 36.03
CA PRO A 11 30.89 12.79 36.13
C PRO A 11 30.67 14.24 35.66
N LEU A 12 29.77 14.44 34.70
CA LEU A 12 29.18 15.77 34.50
C LEU A 12 28.16 16.03 35.62
N ALA A 13 28.15 17.28 36.08
CA ALA A 13 27.33 17.82 37.16
C ALA A 13 26.58 19.05 36.58
N PRO A 14 25.53 19.60 37.23
CA PRO A 14 25.21 19.51 38.65
C PRO A 14 23.77 19.02 38.95
N ASP A 15 23.23 19.52 40.06
CA ASP A 15 21.85 19.46 40.55
C ASP A 15 21.23 18.08 40.86
N ARG A 16 20.87 17.94 42.15
CA ARG A 16 20.25 16.74 42.72
C ARG A 16 18.72 16.76 42.61
N GLU A 17 18.14 17.94 42.40
CA GLU A 17 16.70 18.19 42.39
C GLU A 17 16.02 17.87 41.06
N LEU A 18 16.79 17.68 39.98
CA LEU A 18 16.30 17.43 38.61
C LEU A 18 16.34 15.94 38.19
N ARG A 19 16.72 15.02 39.08
CA ARG A 19 16.88 13.59 38.75
C ARG A 19 15.53 12.85 38.79
N PRO A 20 15.35 11.80 37.96
CA PRO A 20 14.24 10.87 38.12
C PRO A 20 14.53 9.93 39.31
N ASP A 21 13.69 9.97 40.35
CA ASP A 21 14.01 9.40 41.66
C ASP A 21 12.87 8.49 42.15
N ARG A 22 12.84 7.25 41.63
CA ARG A 22 11.83 6.25 42.00
C ARG A 22 12.39 5.21 42.97
N ALA A 23 11.73 5.03 44.11
CA ALA A 23 12.18 4.17 45.21
C ALA A 23 12.22 2.65 44.91
N GLY A 24 11.68 2.21 43.77
CA GLY A 24 11.55 0.79 43.41
C GLY A 24 12.61 0.24 42.44
N TRP A 25 13.54 1.05 41.91
CA TRP A 25 14.53 0.59 40.93
C TRP A 25 15.78 0.00 41.59
N ALA A 26 16.32 -1.08 41.00
CA ALA A 26 17.63 -1.61 41.37
C ALA A 26 18.75 -0.56 41.13
N PRO A 27 19.83 -0.52 41.93
CA PRO A 27 20.80 0.58 41.89
C PRO A 27 21.51 0.74 40.54
N ARG A 28 21.74 -0.35 39.78
CA ARG A 28 22.26 -0.27 38.40
C ARG A 28 21.23 0.32 37.43
N ALA A 29 19.96 -0.08 37.54
CA ALA A 29 18.89 0.42 36.69
C ALA A 29 18.63 1.90 36.96
N ARG A 30 18.52 2.29 38.23
CA ARG A 30 18.41 3.69 38.66
C ARG A 30 19.54 4.55 38.09
N ARG A 31 20.80 4.12 38.22
CA ARG A 31 21.94 4.86 37.66
C ARG A 31 21.82 5.08 36.14
N LEU A 32 21.47 4.03 35.39
CA LEU A 32 21.36 4.12 33.93
C LEU A 32 20.11 4.89 33.48
N ILE A 33 19.06 4.92 34.29
CA ILE A 33 17.88 5.78 34.09
C ILE A 33 18.22 7.25 34.38
N GLU A 34 18.97 7.55 35.45
CA GLU A 34 19.50 8.89 35.73
C GLU A 34 20.46 9.38 34.62
N GLU A 35 21.35 8.51 34.12
CA GLU A 35 22.34 8.83 33.07
C GLU A 35 21.69 9.01 31.69
N THR A 36 20.75 8.14 31.28
CA THR A 36 19.98 8.35 30.04
C THR A 36 19.10 9.60 30.09
N HIS A 37 18.43 9.88 31.21
CA HIS A 37 17.66 11.12 31.39
C HIS A 37 18.53 12.38 31.23
N ALA A 38 19.75 12.38 31.79
CA ALA A 38 20.69 13.50 31.64
C ALA A 38 21.15 13.71 30.19
N LEU A 39 21.41 12.62 29.44
CA LEU A 39 21.69 12.70 27.99
C LEU A 39 20.50 13.26 27.21
N CYS A 40 19.27 12.90 27.59
CA CYS A 40 18.07 13.35 26.90
C CYS A 40 17.80 14.85 27.13
N ILE A 41 17.90 15.36 28.36
CA ILE A 41 17.75 16.80 28.62
C ILE A 41 18.83 17.60 27.89
N SER A 42 20.11 17.20 28.01
CA SER A 42 21.23 17.94 27.41
C SER A 42 21.20 17.94 25.87
N TRP A 43 20.65 16.89 25.24
CA TRP A 43 20.34 16.91 23.80
C TRP A 43 19.14 17.81 23.50
N LEU A 44 18.01 17.64 24.21
CA LEU A 44 16.74 18.33 23.92
C LEU A 44 16.82 19.85 24.02
N GLU A 45 17.71 20.43 24.84
CA GLU A 45 17.89 21.88 24.95
C GLU A 45 18.10 22.59 23.59
N MET A 46 18.91 22.02 22.70
CA MET A 46 19.27 22.69 21.44
C MET A 46 18.15 22.63 20.37
N PRO A 47 17.56 21.45 20.04
CA PRO A 47 16.43 21.38 19.12
C PRO A 47 15.18 22.11 19.63
N LEU A 48 14.93 22.11 20.95
CA LEU A 48 13.84 22.87 21.55
C LEU A 48 14.06 24.38 21.35
N ARG A 49 15.27 24.88 21.61
CA ARG A 49 15.61 26.29 21.37
C ARG A 49 15.51 26.68 19.89
N GLN A 50 15.88 25.79 18.98
CA GLN A 50 15.73 25.99 17.53
C GLN A 50 14.25 26.01 17.09
N CYS A 51 13.45 25.06 17.57
CA CYS A 51 12.00 25.00 17.35
C CYS A 51 11.30 26.30 17.77
N LEU A 52 11.63 26.85 18.95
CA LEU A 52 11.02 28.09 19.41
C LEU A 52 11.45 29.30 18.56
N SER A 53 12.71 29.38 18.11
CA SER A 53 13.13 30.44 17.17
C SER A 53 12.49 30.31 15.77
N ASP A 54 12.28 29.10 15.29
CA ASP A 54 11.58 28.83 14.02
C ASP A 54 10.08 29.22 14.13
N ALA A 55 9.42 28.88 15.23
CA ALA A 55 8.08 29.39 15.55
C ALA A 55 8.01 30.92 15.60
N GLU A 56 8.95 31.59 16.29
CA GLU A 56 9.04 33.06 16.33
C GLU A 56 9.19 33.68 14.93
N GLN A 57 9.99 33.06 14.05
CA GLN A 57 10.18 33.49 12.66
C GLN A 57 8.93 33.26 11.80
N ARG A 58 8.28 32.10 11.91
CA ARG A 58 7.04 31.79 11.20
C ARG A 58 5.89 32.72 11.60
N LEU A 59 5.73 33.01 12.90
CA LEU A 59 4.75 33.99 13.40
C LEU A 59 5.02 35.40 12.88
N TYR A 60 6.29 35.80 12.78
CA TYR A 60 6.66 37.09 12.19
C TYR A 60 6.39 37.15 10.68
N ALA A 61 6.71 36.09 9.94
CA ALA A 61 6.44 36.01 8.51
C ALA A 61 4.93 35.99 8.18
N LEU A 62 4.08 35.46 9.08
CA LEU A 62 2.63 35.62 8.99
C LEU A 62 2.21 37.07 9.24
N ALA A 63 2.75 37.73 10.26
CA ALA A 63 2.47 39.14 10.55
C ALA A 63 2.82 40.08 9.37
N GLU A 64 3.93 39.86 8.68
CA GLU A 64 4.32 40.63 7.47
C GLU A 64 3.41 40.35 6.25
N ARG A 65 2.83 39.15 6.15
CA ARG A 65 1.96 38.75 5.03
C ARG A 65 0.47 39.06 5.27
N SER A 66 0.05 39.18 6.52
CA SER A 66 -1.32 39.49 6.91
C SER A 66 -1.73 40.88 6.41
N ARG A 67 -2.93 40.97 5.82
CA ARG A 67 -3.51 42.24 5.32
C ARG A 67 -4.42 42.91 6.34
N ASN A 68 -4.80 42.20 7.40
CA ASN A 68 -5.69 42.67 8.44
C ASN A 68 -4.87 43.10 9.68
N PRO A 69 -5.02 44.34 10.18
CA PRO A 69 -4.20 44.84 11.28
C PRO A 69 -4.43 44.09 12.61
N ASN A 70 -5.61 43.49 12.80
CA ASN A 70 -5.91 42.70 13.99
C ASN A 70 -5.14 41.36 14.00
N GLU A 71 -5.08 40.65 12.87
CA GLU A 71 -4.27 39.44 12.71
C GLU A 71 -2.79 39.75 12.92
N GLN A 72 -2.30 40.83 12.30
CA GLN A 72 -0.92 41.30 12.48
C GLN A 72 -0.58 41.55 13.95
N GLN A 73 -1.47 42.22 14.70
CA GLN A 73 -1.30 42.44 16.14
C GLN A 73 -1.33 41.13 16.94
N GLN A 74 -2.22 40.18 16.60
CA GLN A 74 -2.31 38.89 17.28
C GLN A 74 -1.06 38.02 17.04
N CYS A 75 -0.51 37.98 15.82
CA CYS A 75 0.74 37.28 15.51
C CYS A 75 1.93 37.88 16.28
N LEU A 76 2.05 39.22 16.30
CA LEU A 76 3.12 39.92 17.02
C LEU A 76 3.01 39.76 18.54
N TYR A 77 1.80 39.83 19.11
CA TYR A 77 1.54 39.55 20.53
C TYR A 77 1.91 38.11 20.90
N SER A 78 1.51 37.14 20.08
CA SER A 78 1.81 35.72 20.31
C SER A 78 3.32 35.44 20.25
N ARG A 79 4.04 36.08 19.32
CA ARG A 79 5.52 36.04 19.28
C ARG A 79 6.13 36.66 20.54
N GLN A 80 5.66 37.82 20.98
CA GLN A 80 6.15 38.49 22.19
C GLN A 80 5.92 37.62 23.45
N LEU A 81 4.76 36.98 23.56
CA LEU A 81 4.41 36.10 24.67
C LEU A 81 5.29 34.84 24.68
N LEU A 82 5.53 34.24 23.50
CA LEU A 82 6.46 33.12 23.34
C LEU A 82 7.89 33.50 23.77
N GLN A 83 8.38 34.67 23.34
CA GLN A 83 9.70 35.19 23.74
C GLN A 83 9.81 35.43 25.25
N GLN A 84 8.78 36.02 25.88
CA GLN A 84 8.78 36.33 27.31
C GLN A 84 8.67 35.08 28.21
N ARG A 85 7.83 34.11 27.84
CA ARG A 85 7.60 32.88 28.63
C ARG A 85 8.49 31.70 28.24
N ARG A 86 9.31 31.83 27.19
CA ARG A 86 10.27 30.82 26.69
C ARG A 86 10.98 30.02 27.78
N GLY A 87 11.67 30.70 28.70
CA GLY A 87 12.41 30.04 29.77
C GLY A 87 11.54 29.33 30.82
N GLY A 88 10.23 29.59 30.86
CA GLY A 88 9.25 28.81 31.63
C GLY A 88 8.74 27.60 30.86
N MET A 89 8.48 27.76 29.55
CA MET A 89 8.10 26.66 28.65
C MET A 89 9.20 25.59 28.55
N GLU A 90 10.47 26.01 28.37
CA GLU A 90 11.63 25.10 28.35
C GLU A 90 11.70 24.28 29.65
N ARG A 91 11.43 24.87 30.82
CA ARG A 91 11.37 24.16 32.12
C ARG A 91 10.16 23.22 32.23
N SER A 92 8.97 23.68 31.83
CA SER A 92 7.74 22.89 31.90
C SER A 92 7.80 21.64 31.01
N PHE A 93 8.43 21.74 29.84
CA PHE A 93 8.68 20.62 28.95
C PHE A 93 9.61 19.57 29.58
N MET A 94 10.76 20.00 30.11
CA MET A 94 11.73 19.07 30.73
C MET A 94 11.16 18.35 31.96
N GLU A 95 10.37 19.05 32.80
CA GLU A 95 9.70 18.42 33.95
C GLU A 95 8.59 17.44 33.50
N GLY A 96 7.89 17.71 32.39
CA GLY A 96 6.98 16.74 31.76
C GLY A 96 7.71 15.46 31.32
N VAL A 97 8.83 15.59 30.60
CA VAL A 97 9.67 14.45 30.19
C VAL A 97 10.17 13.68 31.43
N ARG A 98 10.61 14.38 32.47
CA ARG A 98 11.02 13.78 33.75
C ARG A 98 9.91 12.98 34.43
N GLN A 99 8.66 13.45 34.38
CA GLN A 99 7.51 12.70 34.92
C GLN A 99 7.30 11.37 34.19
N TYR A 100 7.46 11.34 32.86
CA TYR A 100 7.47 10.08 32.11
C TYR A 100 8.60 9.14 32.53
N PHE A 101 9.83 9.66 32.77
CA PHE A 101 10.93 8.87 33.34
C PHE A 101 10.62 8.34 34.75
N ASN A 102 9.98 9.12 35.62
CA ASN A 102 9.50 8.68 36.93
C ASN A 102 8.39 7.62 36.84
N GLY A 103 7.65 7.56 35.72
CA GLY A 103 6.64 6.54 35.43
C GLY A 103 7.21 5.17 35.05
N VAL A 104 8.49 5.07 34.66
CA VAL A 104 9.06 3.81 34.16
C VAL A 104 9.07 2.74 35.27
N GLY A 105 8.50 1.57 34.97
CA GLY A 105 8.32 0.52 35.97
C GLY A 105 7.08 0.69 36.84
N ALA A 106 6.23 1.67 36.59
CA ALA A 106 4.87 1.62 37.10
C ALA A 106 4.16 0.45 36.42
N VAL A 107 4.06 -0.67 37.13
CA VAL A 107 2.93 -1.57 36.95
C VAL A 107 1.71 -0.71 37.26
N PRO A 108 0.82 -0.41 36.30
CA PRO A 108 -0.47 0.15 36.67
C PRO A 108 -1.13 -0.89 37.56
N GLU A 109 -1.63 -0.48 38.73
CA GLU A 109 -2.61 -1.33 39.42
C GLU A 109 -3.72 -1.62 38.39
N PRO A 110 -4.09 -2.89 38.18
CA PRO A 110 -5.16 -3.20 37.23
C PRO A 110 -6.37 -2.42 37.70
N GLU A 111 -6.91 -1.54 36.84
CA GLU A 111 -7.98 -0.63 37.23
C GLU A 111 -9.10 -1.44 37.87
N ALA A 112 -9.19 -1.34 39.19
CA ALA A 112 -10.29 -1.94 39.92
C ALA A 112 -11.55 -1.31 39.33
N THR A 113 -12.55 -2.12 39.00
CA THR A 113 -13.84 -1.63 38.51
C THR A 113 -14.63 -1.00 39.65
N THR A 114 -14.06 0.05 40.25
CA THR A 114 -14.81 1.09 40.92
C THR A 114 -15.71 1.71 39.86
N ASP A 115 -16.99 1.84 40.19
CA ASP A 115 -17.99 2.44 39.31
C ASP A 115 -17.77 3.95 39.30
N ALA A 116 -16.72 4.38 38.59
CA ALA A 116 -16.36 5.77 38.43
C ALA A 116 -17.57 6.47 37.78
N PRO A 117 -18.16 7.49 38.44
CA PRO A 117 -19.40 8.09 37.96
C PRO A 117 -19.15 8.60 36.55
N ARG A 118 -19.87 8.02 35.57
CA ARG A 118 -19.69 8.30 34.14
C ARG A 118 -19.63 9.80 33.96
N ARG A 119 -18.45 10.33 33.65
CA ARG A 119 -18.28 11.76 33.39
C ARG A 119 -19.32 12.13 32.33
N PRO A 120 -20.12 13.19 32.53
CA PRO A 120 -21.05 13.63 31.50
C PRO A 120 -20.23 13.88 30.23
N LEU A 121 -20.80 13.50 29.09
CA LEU A 121 -20.22 13.80 27.78
C LEU A 121 -20.42 15.30 27.50
N GLU A 122 -19.66 16.13 28.20
CA GLU A 122 -19.42 17.51 27.79
C GLU A 122 -18.84 17.48 26.38
N LEU A 123 -19.30 18.39 25.52
CA LEU A 123 -18.63 18.61 24.25
C LEU A 123 -17.25 19.16 24.59
N LEU A 124 -16.20 18.39 24.32
CA LEU A 124 -14.85 18.95 24.22
C LEU A 124 -14.91 20.13 23.25
N ASP A 125 -14.39 21.28 23.66
CA ASP A 125 -14.31 22.42 22.75
C ASP A 125 -13.53 22.01 21.50
N THR A 126 -14.04 22.40 20.33
CA THR A 126 -13.46 22.05 19.01
C THR A 126 -11.96 22.37 18.95
N THR A 127 -11.56 23.38 19.71
CA THR A 127 -10.21 23.90 19.91
C THR A 127 -9.25 22.87 20.53
N GLU A 128 -9.69 22.11 21.54
CA GLU A 128 -8.90 21.05 22.19
C GLU A 128 -8.83 19.80 21.33
N HIS A 129 -9.91 19.51 20.59
CA HIS A 129 -9.95 18.39 19.66
C HIS A 129 -8.93 18.58 18.51
N GLU A 130 -8.85 19.76 17.91
CA GLU A 130 -7.86 20.06 16.86
C GLU A 130 -6.41 19.90 17.34
N GLN A 131 -6.08 20.40 18.54
CA GLN A 131 -4.73 20.22 19.12
C GLN A 131 -4.42 18.75 19.44
N THR A 132 -5.42 17.98 19.88
CA THR A 132 -5.27 16.54 20.14
C THR A 132 -5.01 15.78 18.84
N VAL A 133 -5.83 15.99 17.81
CA VAL A 133 -5.65 15.39 16.47
C VAL A 133 -4.31 15.80 15.83
N ALA A 134 -3.82 17.01 16.10
CA ALA A 134 -2.49 17.44 15.66
C ALA A 134 -1.36 16.69 16.36
N VAL A 135 -1.47 16.45 17.68
CA VAL A 135 -0.55 15.60 18.44
C VAL A 135 -0.60 14.16 17.93
N ASP A 136 -1.77 13.55 17.76
CA ASP A 136 -1.89 12.16 17.29
C ASP A 136 -1.23 11.95 15.92
N LYS A 137 -1.45 12.89 14.99
CA LYS A 137 -0.79 12.91 13.67
C LYS A 137 0.72 13.11 13.76
N LEU A 138 1.23 13.79 14.78
CA LEU A 138 2.66 13.98 15.02
C LEU A 138 3.27 12.71 15.62
N VAL A 139 2.63 12.10 16.61
CA VAL A 139 3.06 10.84 17.24
C VAL A 139 3.16 9.74 16.20
N ALA A 140 2.10 9.49 15.42
CA ALA A 140 2.10 8.46 14.39
C ALA A 140 3.21 8.64 13.33
N ARG A 141 3.58 9.88 12.99
CA ARG A 141 4.69 10.18 12.08
C ARG A 141 6.06 10.02 12.74
N GLY A 142 6.19 10.34 14.03
CA GLY A 142 7.39 10.09 14.82
C GLY A 142 7.68 8.59 14.98
N GLU A 143 6.66 7.79 15.29
CA GLU A 143 6.78 6.33 15.43
C GLU A 143 7.10 5.66 14.10
N ALA A 144 6.42 6.05 13.01
CA ALA A 144 6.70 5.53 11.67
C ALA A 144 8.11 5.90 11.18
N ARG A 145 8.64 7.08 11.54
CA ARG A 145 9.99 7.53 11.14
C ARG A 145 11.11 6.84 11.93
N HIS A 146 10.92 6.62 13.23
CA HIS A 146 11.99 6.17 14.14
C HIS A 146 11.82 4.75 14.68
N GLY A 147 10.86 3.98 14.14
CA GLY A 147 10.41 2.69 14.67
C GLY A 147 11.50 1.67 14.99
N SER A 148 12.61 1.63 14.22
CA SER A 148 13.74 0.73 14.51
C SER A 148 14.49 1.11 15.79
N SER A 149 14.90 2.37 15.94
CA SER A 149 15.65 2.82 17.12
C SER A 149 14.75 2.92 18.35
N LEU A 150 13.45 3.21 18.16
CA LEU A 150 12.42 3.14 19.20
C LEU A 150 12.20 1.71 19.72
N PHE A 151 12.08 0.71 18.82
CA PHE A 151 11.90 -0.69 19.20
C PHE A 151 13.06 -1.18 20.09
N GLU A 152 14.31 -0.93 19.67
CA GLU A 152 15.45 -1.40 20.46
C GLU A 152 15.56 -0.68 21.81
N LEU A 153 15.22 0.61 21.85
CA LEU A 153 15.22 1.42 23.07
C LEU A 153 14.12 0.96 24.05
N GLY A 154 12.93 0.65 23.55
CA GLY A 154 11.81 0.12 24.35
C GLY A 154 12.11 -1.24 25.00
N TYR A 155 12.79 -2.13 24.26
CA TYR A 155 13.26 -3.41 24.81
C TYR A 155 14.43 -3.24 25.81
N ARG A 156 15.40 -2.34 25.53
CA ARG A 156 16.52 -2.07 26.46
C ARG A 156 16.06 -1.44 27.76
N LEU A 157 15.11 -0.49 27.72
CA LEU A 157 14.50 0.09 28.92
C LEU A 157 13.59 -0.90 29.67
N ALA A 158 12.86 -1.77 28.97
CA ALA A 158 12.06 -2.82 29.61
C ALA A 158 12.92 -3.79 30.45
N VAL A 159 14.08 -4.21 29.92
CA VAL A 159 15.03 -5.08 30.63
C VAL A 159 15.63 -4.42 31.87
N LEU A 160 15.86 -3.10 31.87
CA LEU A 160 16.32 -2.39 33.06
C LEU A 160 15.34 -2.48 34.24
N VAL A 161 14.05 -2.64 33.96
CA VAL A 161 12.97 -2.48 34.96
C VAL A 161 12.11 -3.73 35.13
N GLY A 162 12.44 -4.82 34.44
CA GLY A 162 11.81 -6.14 34.60
C GLY A 162 10.39 -6.24 34.04
N LEU A 163 10.06 -5.40 33.06
CA LEU A 163 8.73 -5.35 32.42
C LEU A 163 8.73 -6.01 31.02
N PRO A 164 7.55 -6.31 30.44
CA PRO A 164 7.40 -6.47 28.99
C PRO A 164 7.91 -5.23 28.22
N PRO A 165 8.19 -5.34 26.90
CA PRO A 165 8.67 -4.23 26.08
C PRO A 165 7.80 -2.97 26.23
N LEU A 166 8.45 -1.82 26.35
CA LEU A 166 7.79 -0.52 26.49
C LEU A 166 7.53 0.06 25.10
N GLU A 167 6.25 0.22 24.77
CA GLU A 167 5.77 0.72 23.47
C GLU A 167 4.75 1.84 23.67
N GLY A 168 4.63 2.73 22.67
CA GLY A 168 3.70 3.87 22.68
C GLY A 168 3.81 4.75 23.93
N GLU A 169 2.68 4.96 24.61
CA GLU A 169 2.53 5.82 25.79
C GLU A 169 3.44 5.44 26.97
N ARG A 170 3.89 4.18 27.03
CA ARG A 170 4.72 3.65 28.14
C ARG A 170 6.22 3.91 27.94
N LEU A 171 6.62 4.45 26.79
CA LEU A 171 8.01 4.72 26.45
C LEU A 171 8.35 6.18 26.80
N PRO A 172 9.23 6.45 27.79
CA PRO A 172 9.46 7.82 28.29
C PRO A 172 10.17 8.74 27.27
N LEU A 173 10.75 8.14 26.23
CA LEU A 173 11.38 8.82 25.10
C LEU A 173 10.58 8.64 23.80
N GLY A 174 9.41 8.00 23.85
CA GLY A 174 8.52 7.87 22.70
C GLY A 174 8.04 9.25 22.21
N PRO A 175 7.76 9.42 20.91
CA PRO A 175 7.25 10.68 20.38
C PRO A 175 5.91 11.07 21.03
N HIS A 176 5.12 10.11 21.54
CA HIS A 176 3.98 10.38 22.41
C HIS A 176 4.37 11.20 23.65
N ALA A 177 5.26 10.67 24.50
CA ALA A 177 5.68 11.31 25.75
C ALA A 177 6.28 12.71 25.54
N LEU A 178 7.00 12.90 24.43
CA LEU A 178 7.55 14.20 24.05
C LEU A 178 6.46 15.17 23.58
N ALA A 179 5.53 14.72 22.72
CA ALA A 179 4.48 15.58 22.17
C ALA A 179 3.41 15.96 23.21
N THR A 180 3.06 15.05 24.12
CA THR A 180 2.15 15.36 25.25
C THR A 180 2.79 16.34 26.23
N SER A 181 4.07 16.16 26.58
CA SER A 181 4.83 17.10 27.42
C SER A 181 4.94 18.47 26.77
N PHE A 182 5.13 18.53 25.45
CA PHE A 182 5.19 19.80 24.71
C PHE A 182 3.82 20.49 24.62
N ARG A 183 2.72 19.75 24.39
CA ARG A 183 1.35 20.29 24.50
C ARG A 183 1.05 20.80 25.92
N GLY A 184 1.47 20.07 26.95
CA GLY A 184 1.34 20.51 28.35
C GLY A 184 2.14 21.77 28.68
N ALA A 185 3.26 22.01 28.01
CA ALA A 185 3.99 23.28 28.10
C ALA A 185 3.29 24.41 27.30
N LEU A 186 2.66 24.11 26.16
CA LEU A 186 1.93 25.07 25.33
C LEU A 186 0.68 25.67 25.98
N THR A 187 -0.08 24.91 26.77
CA THR A 187 -1.27 25.45 27.45
C THR A 187 -0.93 26.60 28.40
N SER A 188 0.28 26.61 28.98
CA SER A 188 0.78 27.71 29.83
C SER A 188 1.05 29.04 29.09
N LEU A 189 0.93 29.07 27.77
CA LEU A 189 1.16 30.24 26.92
C LEU A 189 -0.13 30.89 26.39
N GLU A 190 -1.32 30.32 26.63
CA GLU A 190 -2.63 30.90 26.28
C GLU A 190 -2.72 31.43 24.81
N LEU A 191 -2.07 30.72 23.88
CA LEU A 191 -2.01 31.10 22.47
C LEU A 191 -3.33 30.79 21.74
N SER A 192 -3.58 31.47 20.61
CA SER A 192 -4.65 31.05 19.70
C SER A 192 -4.40 29.65 19.15
N ILE A 193 -5.45 28.97 18.68
CA ILE A 193 -5.36 27.60 18.15
C ILE A 193 -4.43 27.54 16.94
N GLU A 194 -4.58 28.48 16.00
CA GLU A 194 -3.74 28.58 14.79
C GLU A 194 -2.25 28.73 15.14
N HIS A 195 -1.92 29.60 16.11
CA HIS A 195 -0.55 29.76 16.58
C HIS A 195 -0.06 28.53 17.35
N SER A 196 -0.91 27.87 18.15
CA SER A 196 -0.57 26.62 18.84
C SER A 196 -0.26 25.47 17.87
N LEU A 197 -1.07 25.33 16.81
CA LEU A 197 -0.86 24.36 15.74
C LEU A 197 0.43 24.66 14.95
N LEU A 198 0.75 25.93 14.73
CA LEU A 198 2.02 26.36 14.11
C LEU A 198 3.22 25.96 14.99
N VAL A 199 3.17 26.16 16.30
CA VAL A 199 4.27 25.78 17.21
C VAL A 199 4.38 24.23 17.35
N LEU A 200 3.26 23.50 17.31
CA LEU A 200 3.27 22.04 17.19
C LEU A 200 3.92 21.58 15.87
N HIS A 201 3.70 22.30 14.77
CA HIS A 201 4.31 21.99 13.48
C HIS A 201 5.81 22.35 13.42
N SER A 202 6.28 23.42 14.06
CA SER A 202 7.73 23.66 14.19
C SER A 202 8.42 22.55 15.01
N PHE A 203 7.77 22.07 16.08
CA PHE A 203 8.27 20.96 16.90
C PHE A 203 8.39 19.66 16.11
N ASP A 204 7.40 19.34 15.28
CA ASP A 204 7.42 18.25 14.30
C ASP A 204 8.59 18.38 13.29
N THR A 205 8.80 19.57 12.70
CA THR A 205 9.86 19.77 11.71
C THR A 205 11.28 19.80 12.30
N VAL A 206 11.46 20.30 13.52
CA VAL A 206 12.78 20.50 14.13
C VAL A 206 13.12 19.40 15.13
N VAL A 207 12.30 19.21 16.16
CA VAL A 207 12.60 18.26 17.25
C VAL A 207 12.34 16.83 16.77
N VAL A 208 11.14 16.53 16.29
CA VAL A 208 10.75 15.15 15.91
C VAL A 208 11.57 14.63 14.73
N HIS A 209 12.07 15.50 13.85
CA HIS A 209 13.01 15.10 12.80
C HIS A 209 14.37 14.66 13.37
N GLY A 210 14.95 15.41 14.32
CA GLY A 210 16.28 15.14 14.88
C GLY A 210 16.39 13.95 15.84
N LEU A 211 15.27 13.43 16.35
CA LEU A 211 15.23 12.40 17.41
C LEU A 211 16.00 11.11 17.11
N SER A 212 16.29 10.77 15.86
CA SER A 212 17.14 9.63 15.50
C SER A 212 18.50 9.71 16.19
N THR A 213 19.14 10.88 16.17
CA THR A 213 20.45 11.09 16.82
C THR A 213 20.39 10.92 18.34
N LEU A 214 19.27 11.24 18.98
CA LEU A 214 19.05 10.98 20.40
C LEU A 214 18.85 9.48 20.66
N TYR A 215 17.98 8.83 19.89
CA TYR A 215 17.70 7.40 20.09
C TYR A 215 18.95 6.54 19.84
N ASP A 216 19.76 6.87 18.84
CA ASP A 216 20.98 6.13 18.52
C ASP A 216 22.06 6.33 19.60
N THR A 217 22.22 7.55 20.13
CA THR A 217 23.17 7.81 21.25
C THR A 217 22.73 7.18 22.58
N VAL A 218 21.44 7.19 22.88
CA VAL A 218 20.88 6.48 24.06
C VAL A 218 20.99 4.96 23.92
N ASN A 219 20.69 4.43 22.73
CA ASN A 219 20.89 3.01 22.44
C ASN A 219 22.36 2.59 22.55
N GLU A 220 23.30 3.42 22.08
CA GLU A 220 24.73 3.15 22.20
C GLU A 220 25.20 3.13 23.66
N HIS A 221 24.74 4.07 24.49
CA HIS A 221 25.04 4.06 25.93
C HIS A 221 24.53 2.78 26.60
N LEU A 222 23.26 2.43 26.40
CA LEU A 222 22.68 1.21 26.97
C LEU A 222 23.38 -0.06 26.45
N ARG A 223 23.81 -0.06 25.18
CA ARG A 223 24.61 -1.15 24.57
C ARG A 223 26.01 -1.26 25.19
N ALA A 224 26.69 -0.14 25.42
CA ALA A 224 28.01 -0.10 26.04
C ALA A 224 27.99 -0.59 27.50
N ASP A 225 26.92 -0.27 28.24
CA ASP A 225 26.64 -0.82 29.58
C ASP A 225 26.07 -2.26 29.55
N GLY A 226 26.10 -2.92 28.39
CA GLY A 226 25.86 -4.36 28.22
C GLY A 226 24.39 -4.79 28.12
N ILE A 227 23.46 -3.86 27.86
CA ILE A 227 22.02 -4.16 27.81
C ILE A 227 21.62 -4.57 26.40
N LEU A 228 21.28 -5.85 26.24
CA LEU A 228 20.85 -6.46 24.98
C LEU A 228 21.72 -6.06 23.75
N PRO A 229 23.05 -6.26 23.79
CA PRO A 229 23.95 -5.80 22.71
C PRO A 229 23.79 -6.55 21.38
N GLN A 230 23.07 -7.68 21.37
CA GLN A 230 22.74 -8.46 20.18
C GLN A 230 21.29 -8.26 19.69
N LEU A 231 20.47 -7.45 20.39
CA LEU A 231 19.14 -7.11 19.92
C LEU A 231 19.25 -6.29 18.63
N ARG A 232 18.41 -6.65 17.65
CA ARG A 232 18.21 -5.93 16.39
C ARG A 232 16.70 -5.77 16.17
N ALA A 233 16.25 -4.62 15.68
CA ALA A 233 14.84 -4.40 15.35
C ALA A 233 14.28 -5.36 14.30
N PHE A 234 15.13 -5.96 13.45
CA PHE A 234 14.73 -6.92 12.42
C PHE A 234 15.61 -8.17 12.44
N PRO A 235 15.03 -9.38 12.38
CA PRO A 235 15.79 -10.62 12.29
C PRO A 235 16.35 -10.80 10.87
N THR A 236 17.59 -10.35 10.65
CA THR A 236 18.40 -10.85 9.53
C THR A 236 18.54 -12.36 9.68
N ALA A 237 17.98 -13.15 8.75
CA ALA A 237 17.98 -14.61 8.80
C ALA A 237 19.42 -15.16 8.73
N SER A 238 20.03 -15.37 9.89
CA SER A 238 21.42 -15.81 9.99
C SER A 238 21.53 -17.26 9.54
N ARG A 239 22.22 -17.47 8.42
CA ARG A 239 22.52 -18.80 7.86
C ARG A 239 23.35 -19.58 8.88
N ALA A 240 22.80 -20.65 9.42
CA ALA A 240 23.44 -21.44 10.47
C ALA A 240 24.85 -21.90 10.06
N PRO A 241 25.85 -21.90 10.98
CA PRO A 241 27.19 -22.39 10.67
C PRO A 241 27.13 -23.88 10.34
N GLN A 242 27.35 -24.24 9.07
CA GLN A 242 27.38 -25.63 8.65
C GLN A 242 28.73 -26.25 9.06
N GLU A 243 28.72 -27.09 10.09
CA GLU A 243 29.93 -27.72 10.62
C GLU A 243 30.66 -28.53 9.54
N ARG A 244 31.92 -28.16 9.27
CA ARG A 244 32.83 -28.95 8.45
C ARG A 244 33.45 -30.06 9.30
N GLN A 245 32.86 -31.25 9.27
CA GLN A 245 33.55 -32.43 9.79
C GLN A 245 34.62 -32.93 8.80
N PRO A 246 35.71 -33.58 9.27
CA PRO A 246 36.89 -33.84 8.44
C PRO A 246 36.73 -35.03 7.48
N ARG A 247 37.58 -35.04 6.46
CA ARG A 247 37.67 -36.10 5.45
C ARG A 247 38.62 -37.20 5.92
N ALA A 248 38.24 -38.47 5.73
CA ALA A 248 39.16 -39.62 5.75
C ALA A 248 39.39 -40.14 4.32
N ALA A 249 40.53 -40.80 4.09
CA ALA A 249 40.88 -41.48 2.84
C ALA A 249 40.36 -42.94 2.88
N ASP A 250 40.49 -43.80 1.86
CA ASP A 250 41.29 -43.79 0.61
C ASP A 250 40.49 -44.60 -0.46
N SER A 251 40.78 -44.64 -1.76
CA SER A 251 41.89 -44.07 -2.57
C SER A 251 41.32 -43.50 -3.91
N ASP A 252 41.88 -43.50 -5.14
CA ASP A 252 43.10 -44.05 -5.74
C ASP A 252 43.44 -43.34 -7.09
N THR A 253 44.52 -43.78 -7.76
CA THR A 253 44.95 -43.50 -9.14
C THR A 253 45.33 -42.05 -9.49
N GLN A 254 46.64 -41.84 -9.67
CA GLN A 254 47.26 -40.59 -10.17
C GLN A 254 47.68 -40.74 -11.67
N PRO A 255 48.36 -39.77 -12.33
CA PRO A 255 47.99 -39.40 -13.71
C PRO A 255 49.03 -39.76 -14.79
N ALA A 256 48.66 -39.50 -16.05
CA ALA A 256 49.60 -39.23 -17.13
C ALA A 256 49.13 -38.02 -17.95
N ALA A 257 50.04 -37.08 -18.22
CA ALA A 257 49.79 -35.92 -19.07
C ALA A 257 50.32 -36.15 -20.49
N PHE A 258 49.88 -35.36 -21.47
CA PHE A 258 50.79 -34.94 -22.54
C PHE A 258 50.47 -33.54 -23.10
N ASN A 259 51.53 -32.86 -23.53
CA ASN A 259 51.57 -31.47 -24.01
C ASN A 259 51.22 -31.36 -25.51
N ARG A 260 50.64 -30.23 -25.95
CA ARG A 260 50.76 -29.77 -27.34
C ARG A 260 50.66 -28.23 -27.48
N GLN A 261 51.65 -27.65 -28.14
CA GLN A 261 51.72 -26.24 -28.58
C GLN A 261 51.21 -26.08 -30.04
N PRO A 262 51.05 -24.85 -30.59
CA PRO A 262 50.17 -24.60 -31.74
C PRO A 262 50.77 -24.93 -33.12
N SER A 263 49.89 -25.02 -34.12
CA SER A 263 50.21 -24.99 -35.56
C SER A 263 48.98 -24.58 -36.39
N THR A 264 49.18 -24.25 -37.66
CA THR A 264 48.29 -23.43 -38.50
C THR A 264 47.24 -24.18 -39.35
N ALA A 265 46.16 -23.46 -39.68
CA ALA A 265 45.33 -23.50 -40.90
C ALA A 265 44.85 -24.85 -41.49
N THR A 266 43.53 -25.00 -41.65
CA THR A 266 42.82 -24.90 -42.97
C THR A 266 41.32 -25.21 -42.79
N THR A 267 40.45 -24.46 -43.47
CA THR A 267 38.98 -24.61 -43.43
C THR A 267 38.48 -25.76 -44.32
N PRO A 268 37.42 -26.47 -43.91
CA PRO A 268 36.27 -26.62 -44.82
C PRO A 268 34.94 -26.23 -44.14
N ALA A 269 33.97 -25.75 -44.91
CA ALA A 269 32.77 -25.09 -44.39
C ALA A 269 31.47 -25.87 -44.64
N ALA A 270 30.66 -26.07 -43.59
CA ALA A 270 29.20 -26.25 -43.60
C ALA A 270 28.67 -26.45 -42.16
N PRO A 271 27.38 -26.19 -41.88
CA PRO A 271 26.56 -25.06 -42.32
C PRO A 271 26.27 -24.09 -41.14
N GLY A 272 25.78 -22.88 -41.43
CA GLY A 272 25.57 -21.85 -40.41
C GLY A 272 24.46 -22.16 -39.40
N GLN A 273 24.79 -22.09 -38.11
CA GLN A 273 23.80 -21.89 -37.04
C GLN A 273 23.36 -20.41 -37.01
N PRO A 274 22.10 -20.08 -36.68
CA PRO A 274 21.66 -18.69 -36.59
C PRO A 274 22.29 -18.01 -35.36
N ARG A 275 23.34 -17.21 -35.60
CA ARG A 275 24.08 -16.46 -34.57
C ARG A 275 24.28 -14.97 -34.91
N SER A 276 23.54 -14.44 -35.89
CA SER A 276 23.79 -13.10 -36.46
C SER A 276 22.62 -12.11 -36.35
N ASP A 277 21.41 -12.58 -36.03
CA ASP A 277 20.20 -11.73 -35.99
C ASP A 277 20.15 -10.73 -34.81
N SER A 278 20.98 -10.97 -33.79
CA SER A 278 21.05 -10.17 -32.55
C SER A 278 22.06 -9.01 -32.68
N ILE A 279 23.30 -9.32 -33.09
CA ILE A 279 24.41 -8.37 -33.24
C ILE A 279 24.03 -7.23 -34.20
N ALA A 280 23.37 -7.57 -35.32
CA ALA A 280 22.93 -6.62 -36.35
C ALA A 280 21.98 -5.52 -35.83
N VAL A 281 21.31 -5.70 -34.69
CA VAL A 281 20.42 -4.68 -34.11
C VAL A 281 21.20 -3.60 -33.36
N LEU A 282 22.21 -4.00 -32.57
CA LEU A 282 23.11 -3.05 -31.90
C LEU A 282 23.91 -2.24 -32.93
N ASP A 283 24.53 -2.93 -33.89
CA ASP A 283 25.38 -2.27 -34.89
C ASP A 283 24.56 -1.31 -35.77
N SER A 284 23.32 -1.68 -36.14
CA SER A 284 22.41 -0.77 -36.85
C SER A 284 21.98 0.43 -36.00
N LEU A 285 21.81 0.28 -34.68
CA LEU A 285 21.51 1.40 -33.76
C LEU A 285 22.70 2.37 -33.65
N ARG A 286 23.92 1.83 -33.48
CA ARG A 286 25.16 2.61 -33.45
C ARG A 286 25.42 3.32 -34.78
N GLU A 287 25.21 2.64 -35.91
CA GLU A 287 25.34 3.24 -37.24
C GLU A 287 24.35 4.40 -37.46
N MET A 288 23.10 4.27 -36.99
CA MET A 288 22.12 5.37 -37.04
C MET A 288 22.51 6.55 -36.11
N LEU A 289 23.12 6.30 -34.95
CA LEU A 289 23.65 7.35 -34.08
C LEU A 289 24.89 8.05 -34.66
N ALA A 290 25.81 7.29 -35.28
CA ALA A 290 26.94 7.85 -35.99
C ALA A 290 26.48 8.76 -37.16
N GLN A 291 25.49 8.31 -37.93
CA GLN A 291 24.83 9.12 -38.97
C GLN A 291 24.22 10.40 -38.36
N HIS A 292 23.46 10.29 -37.25
CA HIS A 292 22.89 11.44 -36.56
C HIS A 292 23.93 12.48 -36.13
N ARG A 293 25.05 12.06 -35.52
CA ARG A 293 26.14 12.94 -35.09
C ARG A 293 26.82 13.65 -36.27
N THR A 294 27.02 12.95 -37.40
CA THR A 294 27.52 13.60 -38.63
C THR A 294 26.55 14.63 -39.22
N GLY A 295 25.24 14.46 -39.03
CA GLY A 295 24.22 15.41 -39.45
C GLY A 295 24.06 16.62 -38.52
N GLN A 296 24.42 16.51 -37.24
CA GLN A 296 24.35 17.62 -36.27
C GLN A 296 25.54 18.59 -36.32
N GLY A 297 26.53 18.37 -37.19
CA GLY A 297 27.67 19.27 -37.34
C GLY A 297 28.69 19.21 -36.20
N ALA A 298 28.72 18.10 -35.44
CA ALA A 298 29.74 17.84 -34.44
C ALA A 298 31.11 17.71 -35.13
N LEU A 299 31.93 18.76 -35.06
CA LEU A 299 33.33 18.72 -35.46
C LEU A 299 34.08 17.79 -34.49
N ASN A 300 34.39 16.57 -34.92
CA ASN A 300 35.32 15.69 -34.21
C ASN A 300 36.68 16.39 -34.13
N ASN A 301 36.95 17.05 -33.01
CA ASN A 301 38.22 17.72 -32.78
C ASN A 301 39.31 16.68 -32.47
N PRO A 302 40.31 16.47 -33.34
CA PRO A 302 41.24 15.36 -33.25
C PRO A 302 42.41 15.64 -32.28
N ASP A 303 42.19 16.45 -31.25
CA ASP A 303 43.15 16.65 -30.17
C ASP A 303 43.25 15.39 -29.31
N GLY A 304 44.48 14.96 -29.03
CA GLY A 304 44.82 13.64 -28.48
C GLY A 304 44.44 13.42 -27.02
N GLY A 305 43.14 13.43 -26.72
CA GLY A 305 42.58 13.00 -25.45
C GLY A 305 42.85 11.52 -25.18
N ARG A 306 42.89 11.14 -23.91
CA ARG A 306 43.04 9.74 -23.49
C ARG A 306 41.66 9.09 -23.43
N THR A 307 41.48 7.95 -24.08
CA THR A 307 40.25 7.16 -23.98
C THR A 307 40.09 6.58 -22.57
N ALA A 308 38.86 6.61 -22.05
CA ALA A 308 38.57 6.09 -20.72
C ALA A 308 38.59 4.55 -20.65
N THR A 309 39.36 3.99 -19.72
CA THR A 309 39.26 2.56 -19.40
C THR A 309 37.91 2.24 -18.76
N PRO A 310 37.39 1.00 -18.87
CA PRO A 310 36.12 0.63 -18.25
C PRO A 310 36.12 0.80 -16.72
N GLU A 311 37.26 0.65 -16.05
CA GLU A 311 37.40 0.86 -14.60
C GLU A 311 37.31 2.35 -14.23
N GLU A 312 38.03 3.24 -14.95
CA GLU A 312 37.92 4.70 -14.76
C GLU A 312 36.50 5.21 -15.04
N LEU A 313 35.80 4.61 -16.02
CA LEU A 313 34.42 4.96 -16.37
C LEU A 313 33.40 4.43 -15.35
N GLN A 314 33.59 3.24 -14.79
CA GLN A 314 32.78 2.76 -13.65
C GLN A 314 32.96 3.68 -12.43
N LEU A 315 34.19 4.09 -12.11
CA LEU A 315 34.43 5.05 -11.02
C LEU A 315 33.75 6.41 -11.27
N ALA A 316 33.72 6.91 -12.51
CA ALA A 316 32.99 8.13 -12.86
C ALA A 316 31.46 7.96 -12.76
N LEU A 317 30.91 6.81 -13.13
CA LEU A 317 29.48 6.50 -12.95
C LEU A 317 29.11 6.34 -11.46
N ASP A 318 30.01 5.81 -10.62
CA ASP A 318 29.83 5.70 -9.18
C ASP A 318 29.87 7.08 -8.50
N ALA A 319 30.79 7.96 -8.92
CA ALA A 319 30.83 9.36 -8.49
C ALA A 319 29.57 10.13 -8.92
N LEU A 320 29.14 9.97 -10.17
CA LEU A 320 27.88 10.51 -10.69
C LEU A 320 26.67 10.01 -9.88
N GLN A 321 26.66 8.74 -9.47
CA GLN A 321 25.57 8.16 -8.70
C GLN A 321 25.47 8.74 -7.28
N LEU A 322 26.59 9.15 -6.69
CA LEU A 322 26.60 9.91 -5.44
C LEU A 322 26.10 11.34 -5.68
N HIS A 323 26.62 12.06 -6.69
CA HIS A 323 26.23 13.44 -6.96
C HIS A 323 24.73 13.58 -7.28
N VAL A 324 24.21 12.73 -8.17
CA VAL A 324 22.78 12.71 -8.57
C VAL A 324 21.84 12.34 -7.40
N SER A 325 22.35 11.72 -6.33
CA SER A 325 21.55 11.38 -5.14
C SER A 325 21.35 12.53 -4.15
N ASP A 326 22.10 13.63 -4.30
CA ASP A 326 22.03 14.84 -3.45
C ASP A 326 21.20 15.97 -4.13
N VAL A 327 20.75 15.76 -5.38
CA VAL A 327 20.04 16.75 -6.20
C VAL A 327 18.53 16.49 -6.21
N ALA A 328 17.74 17.56 -6.05
CA ALA A 328 16.28 17.51 -6.02
C ALA A 328 15.65 16.99 -7.34
N ASP A 329 14.54 16.25 -7.22
CA ASP A 329 13.92 15.42 -8.27
C ASP A 329 13.67 16.11 -9.62
N HIS A 330 13.46 17.43 -9.64
CA HIS A 330 13.20 18.18 -10.87
C HIS A 330 14.48 18.41 -11.67
N ALA A 331 15.52 18.98 -11.05
CA ALA A 331 16.84 19.13 -11.68
C ALA A 331 17.46 17.76 -12.01
N ARG A 332 17.16 16.74 -11.19
CA ARG A 332 17.56 15.36 -11.44
C ARG A 332 17.02 14.79 -12.76
N ARG A 333 15.80 15.13 -13.19
CA ARG A 333 15.29 14.70 -14.51
C ARG A 333 16.03 15.38 -15.66
N GLU A 334 16.38 16.65 -15.52
CA GLU A 334 17.13 17.40 -16.54
C GLU A 334 18.55 16.85 -16.71
N LEU A 335 19.24 16.56 -15.60
CA LEU A 335 20.55 15.91 -15.56
C LEU A 335 20.55 14.47 -16.14
N LEU A 336 19.41 13.77 -16.10
CA LEU A 336 19.27 12.41 -16.62
C LEU A 336 18.90 12.35 -18.12
N SER A 337 18.75 13.49 -18.79
CA SER A 337 18.58 13.55 -20.26
C SER A 337 19.83 13.07 -21.01
N ALA A 338 19.66 12.54 -22.23
CA ALA A 338 20.76 11.90 -22.97
C ALA A 338 21.99 12.79 -23.21
N HIS A 339 21.78 14.11 -23.33
CA HIS A 339 22.87 15.07 -23.52
C HIS A 339 23.53 15.46 -22.20
N ALA A 340 22.74 15.87 -21.19
CA ALA A 340 23.26 16.33 -19.90
C ALA A 340 24.01 15.21 -19.14
N LEU A 341 23.49 13.97 -19.17
CA LEU A 341 24.14 12.82 -18.53
C LEU A 341 25.52 12.56 -19.16
N ARG A 342 25.65 12.70 -20.49
CA ARG A 342 26.94 12.56 -21.20
C ARG A 342 27.91 13.69 -20.83
N GLU A 343 27.46 14.94 -20.79
CA GLU A 343 28.32 16.08 -20.42
C GLU A 343 28.80 16.00 -18.97
N GLU A 344 27.90 15.68 -18.04
CA GLU A 344 28.23 15.53 -16.61
C GLU A 344 29.17 14.33 -16.39
N LEU A 345 28.98 13.20 -17.07
CA LEU A 345 29.90 12.05 -17.02
C LEU A 345 31.30 12.43 -17.55
N LEU A 346 31.38 13.22 -18.63
CA LEU A 346 32.65 13.79 -19.10
C LEU A 346 33.26 14.79 -18.09
N GLY A 347 32.42 15.56 -17.37
CA GLY A 347 32.83 16.39 -16.24
C GLY A 347 33.48 15.56 -15.13
N GLN A 348 32.79 14.54 -14.62
CA GLN A 348 33.27 13.63 -13.57
C GLN A 348 34.53 12.86 -13.99
N LEU A 349 34.66 12.43 -15.26
CA LEU A 349 35.88 11.80 -15.80
C LEU A 349 37.11 12.72 -15.83
N ASN A 350 36.91 14.04 -15.83
CA ASN A 350 37.98 15.05 -15.85
C ASN A 350 38.16 15.75 -14.49
N ALA A 351 37.20 15.61 -13.57
CA ALA A 351 37.25 16.17 -12.23
C ALA A 351 38.46 15.63 -11.43
N GLY A 352 39.13 16.51 -10.68
CA GLY A 352 40.29 16.15 -9.87
C GLY A 352 41.60 15.92 -10.65
N ARG A 353 41.62 16.08 -11.98
CA ARG A 353 42.87 16.13 -12.75
C ARG A 353 43.52 17.52 -12.68
N PRO A 354 44.86 17.62 -12.67
CA PRO A 354 45.56 18.89 -12.69
C PRO A 354 45.50 19.57 -14.07
N ASP A 355 45.45 20.91 -14.06
CA ASP A 355 45.43 21.74 -15.26
C ASP A 355 46.62 21.43 -16.19
N GLY A 356 46.32 21.17 -17.47
CA GLY A 356 47.33 20.81 -18.48
C GLY A 356 47.58 19.31 -18.66
N SER A 357 46.88 18.43 -17.93
CA SER A 357 46.82 17.00 -18.27
C SER A 357 45.85 16.73 -19.43
N THR A 358 46.06 15.65 -20.19
CA THR A 358 45.20 15.33 -21.35
C THR A 358 43.78 14.99 -20.92
N HIS A 359 42.82 15.67 -21.54
CA HIS A 359 41.39 15.43 -21.31
C HIS A 359 41.02 13.97 -21.57
N MET A 360 40.17 13.45 -20.69
CA MET A 360 39.58 12.13 -20.82
C MET A 360 38.39 12.18 -21.78
N GLN A 361 38.33 11.24 -22.72
CA GLN A 361 37.24 11.12 -23.68
C GLN A 361 36.58 9.74 -23.59
N LEU A 362 35.27 9.71 -23.84
CA LEU A 362 34.50 8.48 -24.04
C LEU A 362 34.86 7.88 -25.40
N THR A 363 35.07 6.56 -25.47
CA THR A 363 35.09 5.81 -26.73
C THR A 363 33.70 5.87 -27.38
N ASP A 364 33.60 5.89 -28.72
CA ASP A 364 32.31 5.95 -29.43
C ASP A 364 31.29 4.92 -28.91
N GLU A 365 31.72 3.66 -28.72
CA GLU A 365 30.89 2.59 -28.14
C GLU A 365 30.32 2.90 -26.75
N GLN A 366 31.08 3.62 -25.92
CA GLN A 366 30.68 4.02 -24.56
C GLN A 366 29.70 5.20 -24.65
N GLY A 367 29.94 6.14 -25.56
CA GLY A 367 29.04 7.25 -25.87
C GLY A 367 27.68 6.75 -26.37
N ASP A 368 27.66 5.86 -27.36
CA ASP A 368 26.45 5.22 -27.88
C ASP A 368 25.68 4.46 -26.78
N THR A 369 26.40 3.79 -25.88
CA THR A 369 25.79 3.07 -24.75
C THR A 369 25.06 4.02 -23.80
N VAL A 370 25.66 5.17 -23.47
CA VAL A 370 25.02 6.22 -22.64
C VAL A 370 23.81 6.82 -23.37
N GLU A 371 23.98 7.19 -24.64
CA GLU A 371 22.93 7.82 -25.47
C GLU A 371 21.72 6.89 -25.64
N LEU A 372 21.94 5.61 -25.99
CA LEU A 372 20.87 4.61 -26.15
C LEU A 372 20.11 4.30 -24.85
N VAL A 373 20.79 4.21 -23.70
CA VAL A 373 20.10 3.98 -22.41
C VAL A 373 19.25 5.20 -22.05
N ALA A 374 19.78 6.41 -22.12
CA ALA A 374 19.02 7.61 -21.80
C ALA A 374 17.81 7.81 -22.75
N MET A 375 18.00 7.65 -24.07
CA MET A 375 16.89 7.69 -25.04
C MET A 375 15.81 6.65 -24.74
N LEU A 376 16.17 5.45 -24.27
CA LEU A 376 15.20 4.41 -23.91
C LEU A 376 14.38 4.82 -22.69
N PHE A 377 15.03 5.34 -21.65
CA PHE A 377 14.33 5.85 -20.46
C PHE A 377 13.41 7.02 -20.81
N GLU A 378 13.83 7.94 -21.69
CA GLU A 378 12.96 8.99 -22.23
C GLU A 378 11.73 8.44 -23.01
N GLN A 379 11.86 7.33 -23.75
CA GLN A 379 10.69 6.71 -24.41
C GLN A 379 9.76 6.00 -23.42
N MET A 380 10.29 5.47 -22.31
CA MET A 380 9.50 4.81 -21.27
C MET A 380 8.73 5.84 -20.43
N ASP A 381 9.37 6.95 -20.04
CA ASP A 381 8.75 8.05 -19.29
C ASP A 381 7.53 8.62 -20.06
N ARG A 382 7.69 8.86 -21.38
CA ARG A 382 6.62 9.28 -22.29
C ARG A 382 5.46 8.28 -22.44
N GLN A 383 5.60 7.03 -21.98
CA GLN A 383 4.56 5.99 -22.08
C GLN A 383 3.87 5.70 -20.73
N LEU A 384 4.31 6.31 -19.63
CA LEU A 384 3.64 6.23 -18.33
C LEU A 384 2.50 7.26 -18.27
N HIS A 385 1.32 6.83 -17.83
CA HIS A 385 0.09 7.62 -17.95
C HIS A 385 -0.03 8.77 -16.94
N HIS A 386 0.68 8.69 -15.82
CA HIS A 386 0.56 9.60 -14.67
C HIS A 386 1.93 9.88 -14.05
N GLN A 387 2.23 11.15 -13.73
CA GLN A 387 3.46 11.57 -13.04
C GLN A 387 3.44 11.18 -11.53
N GLY A 388 3.33 9.88 -11.26
CA GLY A 388 3.29 9.29 -9.93
C GLY A 388 4.61 8.62 -9.55
N ASN A 389 4.51 7.60 -8.71
CA ASN A 389 5.67 6.98 -8.05
C ASN A 389 6.48 6.09 -9.01
N ALA A 390 5.90 5.66 -10.14
CA ALA A 390 6.63 4.91 -11.16
C ALA A 390 7.75 5.74 -11.82
N HIS A 391 7.55 7.05 -12.02
CA HIS A 391 8.54 7.93 -12.64
C HIS A 391 9.79 8.07 -11.77
N SER A 392 9.63 8.18 -10.44
CA SER A 392 10.75 8.27 -9.50
C SER A 392 11.56 6.96 -9.47
N LEU A 393 10.87 5.82 -9.35
CA LEU A 393 11.50 4.49 -9.38
C LEU A 393 12.23 4.21 -10.71
N LEU A 394 11.73 4.74 -11.83
CA LEU A 394 12.39 4.65 -13.13
C LEU A 394 13.67 5.50 -13.17
N GLY A 395 13.61 6.75 -12.72
CA GLY A 395 14.81 7.62 -12.61
C GLY A 395 15.86 7.13 -11.60
N ASP A 396 15.46 6.39 -10.57
CA ASP A 396 16.38 5.67 -9.68
C ASP A 396 17.04 4.44 -10.35
N LEU A 397 16.37 3.79 -11.31
CA LEU A 397 16.85 2.62 -12.03
C LEU A 397 17.77 2.93 -13.22
N GLN A 398 17.67 4.14 -13.81
CA GLN A 398 18.41 4.52 -15.01
C GLN A 398 19.93 4.35 -14.87
N LEU A 399 20.51 4.84 -13.77
CA LEU A 399 21.96 4.81 -13.55
C LEU A 399 22.51 3.42 -13.15
N PRO A 400 21.85 2.62 -12.27
CA PRO A 400 22.17 1.20 -12.10
C PRO A 400 22.16 0.40 -13.40
N LEU A 401 21.19 0.67 -14.30
CA LEU A 401 21.09 -0.02 -15.58
C LEU A 401 22.11 0.47 -16.61
N LEU A 402 22.48 1.75 -16.60
CA LEU A 402 23.62 2.26 -17.37
C LEU A 402 24.94 1.62 -16.92
N ARG A 403 25.19 1.52 -15.60
CA ARG A 403 26.35 0.79 -15.04
C ARG A 403 26.38 -0.68 -15.50
N MET A 404 25.22 -1.32 -15.61
CA MET A 404 25.10 -2.69 -16.16
C MET A 404 25.35 -2.76 -17.68
N ALA A 405 24.76 -1.86 -18.47
CA ALA A 405 24.91 -1.83 -19.94
C ALA A 405 26.34 -1.50 -20.39
N VAL A 406 27.08 -0.73 -19.57
CA VAL A 406 28.52 -0.48 -19.73
C VAL A 406 29.36 -1.70 -19.36
N ALA A 407 28.99 -2.41 -18.29
CA ALA A 407 29.73 -3.58 -17.81
C ALA A 407 29.52 -4.85 -18.65
N ASP A 408 28.38 -4.96 -19.34
CA ASP A 408 27.97 -6.14 -20.10
C ASP A 408 27.29 -5.75 -21.42
N GLN A 409 28.02 -5.92 -22.53
CA GLN A 409 27.52 -5.63 -23.88
C GLN A 409 26.32 -6.51 -24.27
N ASP A 410 26.17 -7.69 -23.67
CA ASP A 410 25.03 -8.57 -23.93
C ASP A 410 23.71 -8.03 -23.37
N PHE A 411 23.74 -6.95 -22.56
CA PHE A 411 22.55 -6.15 -22.23
C PHE A 411 21.75 -5.78 -23.48
N PHE A 412 22.43 -5.33 -24.55
CA PHE A 412 21.77 -4.91 -25.79
C PHE A 412 21.50 -6.07 -26.76
N ASN A 413 22.41 -7.04 -26.84
CA ASN A 413 22.31 -8.16 -27.77
C ASN A 413 21.19 -9.14 -27.35
N GLN A 414 21.16 -9.51 -26.08
CA GLN A 414 20.21 -10.50 -25.57
C GLN A 414 18.90 -9.82 -25.17
N ARG A 415 17.80 -10.09 -25.89
CA ARG A 415 16.45 -9.64 -25.48
C ARG A 415 16.08 -10.14 -24.08
N GLU A 416 16.56 -11.34 -23.74
CA GLU A 416 16.29 -11.99 -22.46
C GLU A 416 17.23 -11.63 -21.30
N HIS A 417 18.12 -10.63 -21.49
CA HIS A 417 19.07 -10.20 -20.45
C HIS A 417 18.35 -9.89 -19.12
N PRO A 418 18.82 -10.39 -17.96
CA PRO A 418 18.08 -10.29 -16.70
C PRO A 418 17.82 -8.85 -16.26
N ALA A 419 18.71 -7.92 -16.57
CA ALA A 419 18.51 -6.50 -16.26
C ALA A 419 17.43 -5.84 -17.15
N ARG A 420 17.28 -6.28 -18.41
CA ARG A 420 16.15 -5.88 -19.27
C ARG A 420 14.83 -6.46 -18.77
N LYS A 421 14.82 -7.75 -18.43
CA LYS A 421 13.63 -8.41 -17.86
C LYS A 421 13.22 -7.74 -16.53
N LEU A 422 14.18 -7.42 -15.65
CA LEU A 422 13.91 -6.67 -14.42
C LEU A 422 13.28 -5.30 -14.73
N LEU A 423 13.85 -4.55 -15.67
CA LEU A 423 13.31 -3.24 -16.07
C LEU A 423 11.85 -3.36 -16.53
N GLY A 424 11.55 -4.25 -17.47
CA GLY A 424 10.18 -4.48 -17.97
C GLY A 424 9.21 -4.90 -16.86
N VAL A 425 9.59 -5.90 -16.05
CA VAL A 425 8.77 -6.36 -14.92
C VAL A 425 8.53 -5.25 -13.89
N VAL A 426 9.51 -4.41 -13.60
CA VAL A 426 9.34 -3.27 -12.68
C VAL A 426 8.44 -2.18 -13.28
N THR A 427 8.60 -1.83 -14.56
CA THR A 427 7.78 -0.78 -15.17
C THR A 427 6.34 -1.20 -15.42
N ASP A 428 6.12 -2.44 -15.87
CA ASP A 428 4.78 -2.99 -15.99
C ASP A 428 4.13 -3.05 -14.58
N ALA A 429 4.83 -3.59 -13.57
CA ALA A 429 4.33 -3.60 -12.19
C ALA A 429 4.05 -2.20 -11.59
N ALA A 430 4.86 -1.20 -11.90
CA ALA A 430 4.69 0.16 -11.39
C ALA A 430 3.49 0.88 -12.05
N ASN A 431 3.36 0.81 -13.37
CA ASN A 431 2.16 1.29 -14.08
C ASN A 431 0.90 0.54 -13.61
N ASP A 432 1.01 -0.75 -13.30
CA ASP A 432 -0.12 -1.62 -12.99
C ASP A 432 -0.60 -1.58 -11.52
N TRP A 433 0.28 -1.27 -10.56
CA TRP A 433 -0.03 -1.39 -9.12
C TRP A 433 0.34 -0.16 -8.26
N LEU A 434 1.22 0.73 -8.73
CA LEU A 434 1.54 1.99 -8.05
C LEU A 434 0.69 3.13 -8.63
N ASP A 435 0.87 3.39 -9.92
CA ASP A 435 0.19 4.49 -10.63
C ASP A 435 -1.12 4.02 -11.31
N GLY A 436 -1.75 2.99 -10.74
CA GLY A 436 -3.00 2.40 -11.26
C GLY A 436 -4.20 3.35 -11.10
N PRO A 437 -5.11 3.43 -12.09
CA PRO A 437 -6.15 4.46 -12.12
C PRO A 437 -7.22 4.37 -11.02
N ASP A 438 -7.30 3.22 -10.33
CA ASP A 438 -8.20 3.02 -9.20
C ASP A 438 -7.74 3.74 -7.91
N GLY A 439 -6.52 4.30 -7.89
CA GLY A 439 -6.00 5.15 -6.79
C GLY A 439 -5.53 4.41 -5.52
N ASP A 440 -5.89 3.14 -5.37
CA ASP A 440 -5.34 2.25 -4.36
C ASP A 440 -3.84 1.98 -4.63
N ILE A 441 -2.93 2.35 -3.73
CA ILE A 441 -1.48 2.03 -3.81
C ILE A 441 -1.15 0.83 -2.91
N ASP A 442 -0.31 -0.11 -3.35
CA ASP A 442 0.15 -1.22 -2.49
C ASP A 442 1.51 -0.86 -1.89
N ARG A 443 1.47 -0.32 -0.66
CA ARG A 443 2.68 0.08 0.10
C ARG A 443 3.66 -1.07 0.33
N SER A 444 3.23 -2.33 0.26
CA SER A 444 4.11 -3.49 0.43
C SER A 444 4.89 -3.82 -0.85
N LEU A 445 4.27 -3.63 -2.02
CA LEU A 445 4.95 -3.66 -3.31
C LEU A 445 5.88 -2.45 -3.47
N GLU A 446 5.40 -1.25 -3.12
CA GLU A 446 6.15 0.00 -3.14
C GLU A 446 7.46 -0.12 -2.34
N ALA A 447 7.38 -0.51 -1.07
CA ALA A 447 8.55 -0.70 -0.22
C ALA A 447 9.49 -1.79 -0.76
N LYS A 448 8.96 -2.86 -1.38
CA LYS A 448 9.79 -3.91 -1.99
C LYS A 448 10.48 -3.42 -3.27
N LEU A 449 9.81 -2.62 -4.10
CA LEU A 449 10.41 -2.01 -5.29
C LEU A 449 11.50 -1.01 -4.89
N ILE A 450 11.23 -0.08 -3.96
CA ILE A 450 12.25 0.83 -3.42
C ILE A 450 13.45 0.02 -2.90
N GLN A 451 13.24 -1.03 -2.11
CA GLN A 451 14.32 -1.90 -1.61
C GLN A 451 15.16 -2.54 -2.74
N LEU A 452 14.51 -3.01 -3.82
CA LEU A 452 15.21 -3.65 -4.95
C LEU A 452 16.04 -2.64 -5.75
N VAL A 453 15.50 -1.44 -5.98
CA VAL A 453 16.20 -0.36 -6.68
C VAL A 453 17.38 0.16 -5.85
N ASP A 454 17.18 0.35 -4.55
CA ASP A 454 18.23 0.76 -3.61
C ASP A 454 19.34 -0.30 -3.49
N ARG A 455 19.00 -1.59 -3.64
CA ARG A 455 19.98 -2.68 -3.74
C ARG A 455 20.75 -2.65 -5.06
N ALA A 456 20.08 -2.41 -6.19
CA ALA A 456 20.72 -2.23 -7.50
C ALA A 456 21.64 -1.00 -7.56
N ARG A 457 21.36 0.05 -6.76
CA ARG A 457 22.23 1.21 -6.57
C ARG A 457 23.52 0.90 -5.81
N ARG A 458 23.43 0.12 -4.73
CA ARG A 458 24.54 -0.06 -3.76
C ARG A 458 25.49 -1.22 -4.10
N GLU A 459 24.99 -2.31 -4.66
CA GLU A 459 25.82 -3.47 -5.06
C GLU A 459 26.40 -3.27 -6.48
N PRO A 460 27.56 -3.85 -6.82
CA PRO A 460 28.19 -3.66 -8.13
C PRO A 460 27.40 -4.33 -9.27
N PRO A 461 27.39 -3.75 -10.48
CA PRO A 461 26.65 -4.28 -11.63
C PRO A 461 27.15 -5.68 -11.99
N SER A 462 26.27 -6.68 -11.90
CA SER A 462 26.58 -8.04 -12.30
C SER A 462 25.33 -8.82 -12.72
N THR A 463 25.48 -9.68 -13.71
CA THR A 463 24.39 -10.52 -14.25
C THR A 463 23.76 -11.42 -13.15
N GLY A 464 24.56 -11.83 -12.16
CA GLY A 464 24.11 -12.59 -10.98
C GLY A 464 23.34 -11.77 -9.94
N LEU A 465 23.60 -10.46 -9.81
CA LEU A 465 22.78 -9.55 -9.03
C LEU A 465 21.39 -9.42 -9.67
N TYR A 466 21.35 -9.11 -10.97
CA TYR A 466 20.10 -8.83 -11.67
C TYR A 466 19.19 -10.05 -11.79
N THR A 467 19.74 -11.28 -11.92
CA THR A 467 18.91 -12.50 -11.80
C THR A 467 18.33 -12.69 -10.40
N SER A 468 19.06 -12.32 -9.34
CA SER A 468 18.54 -12.39 -7.96
C SER A 468 17.42 -11.38 -7.71
N LEU A 469 17.56 -10.14 -8.20
CA LEU A 469 16.54 -9.10 -8.08
C LEU A 469 15.27 -9.46 -8.87
N LEU A 470 15.45 -10.05 -10.06
CA LEU A 470 14.36 -10.54 -10.92
C LEU A 470 13.58 -11.66 -10.22
N ALA A 471 14.26 -12.67 -9.67
CA ALA A 471 13.59 -13.76 -8.96
C ALA A 471 12.84 -13.26 -7.71
N ASP A 472 13.39 -12.28 -7.00
CA ASP A 472 12.75 -11.62 -5.85
C ASP A 472 11.44 -10.91 -6.23
N ILE A 473 11.42 -10.12 -7.31
CA ILE A 473 10.21 -9.39 -7.74
C ILE A 473 9.18 -10.31 -8.40
N GLU A 474 9.59 -11.27 -9.24
CA GLU A 474 8.70 -12.26 -9.83
C GLU A 474 8.01 -13.11 -8.75
N HIS A 475 8.75 -13.50 -7.70
CA HIS A 475 8.16 -14.21 -6.56
C HIS A 475 7.13 -13.33 -5.83
N HIS A 476 7.47 -12.06 -5.54
CA HIS A 476 6.58 -11.15 -4.83
C HIS A 476 5.30 -10.84 -5.64
N LEU A 477 5.43 -10.52 -6.93
CA LEU A 477 4.30 -10.34 -7.86
C LEU A 477 3.46 -11.62 -7.98
N GLY A 478 4.09 -12.79 -8.01
CA GLY A 478 3.42 -14.09 -7.96
C GLY A 478 2.57 -14.27 -6.69
N LEU A 479 3.05 -13.80 -5.53
CA LEU A 479 2.26 -13.79 -4.29
C LEU A 479 1.10 -12.79 -4.34
N LEU A 480 1.30 -11.58 -4.86
CA LEU A 480 0.24 -10.57 -5.00
C LEU A 480 -0.85 -11.02 -5.97
N ASN A 481 -0.48 -11.58 -7.12
CA ASN A 481 -1.43 -12.09 -8.12
C ASN A 481 -2.22 -13.30 -7.56
N ARG A 482 -1.59 -14.20 -6.80
CA ARG A 482 -2.30 -15.27 -6.05
C ARG A 482 -3.26 -14.71 -5.00
N LYS A 483 -2.88 -13.68 -4.24
CA LYS A 483 -3.79 -13.00 -3.28
C LYS A 483 -5.00 -12.41 -4.02
N ALA A 484 -4.77 -11.72 -5.14
CA ALA A 484 -5.83 -11.12 -5.95
C ALA A 484 -6.79 -12.18 -6.52
N GLN A 485 -6.28 -13.30 -7.04
CA GLN A 485 -7.10 -14.43 -7.51
C GLN A 485 -7.93 -15.07 -6.38
N ILE A 486 -7.38 -15.18 -5.16
CA ILE A 486 -8.12 -15.68 -3.99
C ILE A 486 -9.19 -14.66 -3.54
N ALA A 487 -8.90 -13.36 -3.59
CA ALA A 487 -9.88 -12.31 -3.31
C ALA A 487 -11.03 -12.32 -4.34
N GLU A 488 -10.69 -12.30 -5.63
CA GLU A 488 -11.63 -12.40 -6.76
C GLU A 488 -12.54 -13.63 -6.62
N ARG A 489 -11.95 -14.81 -6.39
CA ARG A 489 -12.71 -16.05 -6.18
C ARG A 489 -13.68 -15.94 -5.00
N ARG A 490 -13.28 -15.34 -3.87
CA ARG A 490 -14.15 -15.11 -2.72
C ARG A 490 -15.31 -14.15 -3.05
N GLN A 491 -15.08 -13.11 -3.84
CA GLN A 491 -16.15 -12.21 -4.29
C GLN A 491 -17.14 -12.94 -5.21
N VAL A 492 -16.64 -13.76 -6.14
CA VAL A 492 -17.49 -14.58 -7.03
C VAL A 492 -18.30 -15.62 -6.25
N GLU A 493 -17.68 -16.33 -5.30
CA GLU A 493 -18.37 -17.31 -4.44
C GLU A 493 -19.42 -16.63 -3.54
N ALA A 494 -19.13 -15.43 -3.01
CA ALA A 494 -20.08 -14.64 -2.24
C ALA A 494 -21.27 -14.16 -3.09
N MET A 495 -21.04 -13.75 -4.34
CA MET A 495 -22.12 -13.29 -5.23
C MET A 495 -22.97 -14.43 -5.78
N GLN A 496 -22.38 -15.59 -6.09
CA GLN A 496 -23.16 -16.81 -6.36
C GLN A 496 -23.97 -17.25 -5.13
N GLY A 497 -23.43 -17.08 -3.92
CA GLY A 497 -24.17 -17.33 -2.67
C GLY A 497 -25.37 -16.40 -2.49
N ARG A 498 -25.19 -15.09 -2.74
CA ARG A 498 -26.26 -14.09 -2.71
C ARG A 498 -27.34 -14.37 -3.75
N GLU A 499 -26.96 -14.62 -5.00
CA GLU A 499 -27.94 -14.95 -6.05
C GLU A 499 -28.74 -16.22 -5.72
N ARG A 500 -28.10 -17.29 -5.27
CA ARG A 500 -28.83 -18.52 -4.88
C ARG A 500 -29.80 -18.28 -3.72
N LEU A 501 -29.44 -17.41 -2.77
CA LEU A 501 -30.34 -17.00 -1.69
C LEU A 501 -31.51 -16.16 -2.20
N GLU A 502 -31.29 -15.24 -3.15
CA GLU A 502 -32.35 -14.45 -3.80
C GLU A 502 -33.30 -15.34 -4.62
N GLN A 503 -32.77 -16.30 -5.39
CA GLN A 503 -33.56 -17.28 -6.13
C GLN A 503 -34.41 -18.16 -5.19
N ALA A 504 -33.79 -18.72 -4.13
CA ALA A 504 -34.50 -19.50 -3.11
C ALA A 504 -35.58 -18.68 -2.37
N ARG A 505 -35.37 -17.37 -2.20
CA ARG A 505 -36.36 -16.44 -1.63
C ARG A 505 -37.50 -16.12 -2.57
N HIS A 506 -37.23 -15.86 -3.85
CA HIS A 506 -38.28 -15.66 -4.85
C HIS A 506 -39.17 -16.90 -4.91
N ARG A 507 -38.55 -18.08 -4.97
CA ARG A 507 -39.23 -19.37 -5.01
C ARG A 507 -40.04 -19.67 -3.74
N ALA A 508 -39.49 -19.37 -2.56
CA ALA A 508 -40.24 -19.46 -1.31
C ALA A 508 -41.42 -18.46 -1.25
N ALA A 509 -41.29 -17.28 -1.85
CA ALA A 509 -42.36 -16.29 -1.92
C ALA A 509 -43.48 -16.70 -2.90
N GLU A 510 -43.15 -17.30 -4.04
CA GLU A 510 -44.12 -17.93 -4.97
C GLU A 510 -44.97 -18.97 -4.22
N LEU A 511 -44.31 -19.97 -3.63
CA LEU A 511 -44.95 -21.10 -2.93
C LEU A 511 -45.80 -20.68 -1.71
N MET A 512 -45.53 -19.50 -1.14
CA MET A 512 -46.33 -18.89 -0.08
C MET A 512 -47.49 -18.05 -0.63
N THR A 513 -47.30 -17.39 -1.78
CA THR A 513 -48.37 -16.64 -2.48
C THR A 513 -49.46 -17.60 -2.98
N GLU A 514 -49.09 -18.70 -3.63
CA GLU A 514 -50.01 -19.77 -4.06
C GLU A 514 -50.86 -20.34 -2.90
N ARG A 515 -50.32 -20.32 -1.67
CA ARG A 515 -50.99 -20.75 -0.45
C ARG A 515 -51.89 -19.65 0.12
N PHE A 516 -51.45 -18.40 0.11
CA PHE A 516 -52.23 -17.25 0.58
C PHE A 516 -53.45 -16.94 -0.30
N GLU A 517 -53.41 -17.27 -1.59
CA GLU A 517 -54.57 -17.21 -2.48
C GLU A 517 -55.66 -18.22 -2.10
N ARG A 518 -55.26 -19.40 -1.59
CA ARG A 518 -56.19 -20.46 -1.13
C ARG A 518 -56.72 -20.19 0.28
N TYR A 519 -55.87 -19.67 1.17
CA TYR A 519 -56.20 -19.37 2.57
C TYR A 519 -55.52 -18.07 3.01
N ASN A 520 -56.31 -17.06 3.39
CA ASN A 520 -55.79 -15.75 3.80
C ASN A 520 -55.63 -15.66 5.34
N PRO A 521 -54.44 -15.94 5.92
CA PRO A 521 -54.21 -15.86 7.36
C PRO A 521 -54.34 -14.42 7.87
N ARG A 522 -54.72 -14.27 9.14
CA ARG A 522 -54.86 -12.96 9.81
C ARG A 522 -53.98 -12.89 11.06
N GLY A 523 -53.62 -11.68 11.46
CA GLY A 523 -52.85 -11.41 12.69
C GLY A 523 -51.43 -12.02 12.68
N LEU A 524 -51.01 -12.51 13.84
CA LEU A 524 -49.63 -12.99 14.11
C LEU A 524 -49.16 -14.05 13.09
N LEU A 525 -50.04 -14.99 12.73
CA LEU A 525 -49.74 -16.07 11.78
C LEU A 525 -49.29 -15.51 10.42
N ARG A 526 -50.01 -14.50 9.90
CA ARG A 526 -49.64 -13.85 8.64
C ARG A 526 -48.26 -13.17 8.73
N THR A 527 -48.02 -12.39 9.78
CA THR A 527 -46.73 -11.70 9.97
C THR A 527 -45.55 -12.65 10.18
N LEU A 528 -45.76 -13.83 10.76
CA LEU A 528 -44.73 -14.86 10.85
C LEU A 528 -44.49 -15.51 9.49
N LEU A 529 -45.56 -15.92 8.79
CA LEU A 529 -45.44 -16.60 7.50
C LEU A 529 -44.79 -15.70 6.43
N GLU A 530 -45.22 -14.44 6.31
CA GLU A 530 -44.71 -13.47 5.32
C GLU A 530 -43.24 -13.05 5.52
N ARG A 531 -42.69 -13.13 6.74
CA ARG A 531 -41.36 -12.59 7.08
C ARG A 531 -40.38 -13.64 7.56
N ALA A 532 -40.73 -14.38 8.62
CA ALA A 532 -39.83 -15.37 9.22
C ALA A 532 -39.93 -16.71 8.49
N TRP A 533 -41.13 -17.28 8.32
CA TRP A 533 -41.27 -18.60 7.71
C TRP A 533 -40.86 -18.62 6.23
N SER A 534 -41.04 -17.52 5.50
CA SER A 534 -40.47 -17.35 4.15
C SER A 534 -38.94 -17.50 4.13
N ASP A 535 -38.25 -16.96 5.14
CA ASP A 535 -36.79 -17.09 5.26
C ASP A 535 -36.39 -18.50 5.77
N VAL A 536 -37.25 -19.22 6.52
CA VAL A 536 -37.03 -20.64 6.87
C VAL A 536 -37.06 -21.48 5.59
N LEU A 537 -38.12 -21.32 4.78
CA LEU A 537 -38.30 -22.04 3.52
C LEU A 537 -37.18 -21.71 2.53
N ALA A 538 -36.78 -20.45 2.41
CA ALA A 538 -35.65 -20.07 1.56
C ALA A 538 -34.32 -20.69 2.03
N LEU A 539 -34.05 -20.72 3.34
CA LEU A 539 -32.83 -21.33 3.88
C LEU A 539 -32.81 -22.86 3.75
N THR A 540 -33.94 -23.54 3.90
CA THR A 540 -34.01 -25.00 3.74
C THR A 540 -33.93 -25.40 2.27
N LEU A 541 -34.57 -24.67 1.37
CA LEU A 541 -34.42 -24.81 -0.08
C LEU A 541 -32.96 -24.60 -0.51
N LEU A 542 -32.30 -23.53 -0.03
CA LEU A 542 -30.89 -23.23 -0.32
C LEU A 542 -29.91 -24.30 0.19
N ARG A 543 -30.23 -24.99 1.30
CA ARG A 543 -29.35 -26.00 1.92
C ARG A 543 -29.59 -27.44 1.45
N HIS A 544 -30.83 -27.77 1.08
CA HIS A 544 -31.24 -29.16 0.84
C HIS A 544 -31.90 -29.39 -0.54
N GLY A 545 -32.31 -28.33 -1.24
CA GLY A 545 -33.03 -28.42 -2.52
C GLY A 545 -34.54 -28.67 -2.35
N GLU A 546 -35.30 -28.41 -3.43
CA GLU A 546 -36.76 -28.58 -3.45
C GLU A 546 -37.19 -30.04 -3.23
N ASP A 547 -36.50 -31.00 -3.84
CA ASP A 547 -36.82 -32.44 -3.77
C ASP A 547 -36.54 -33.08 -2.40
N SER A 548 -36.06 -32.32 -1.41
CA SER A 548 -35.66 -32.88 -0.12
C SER A 548 -36.84 -33.20 0.79
N GLU A 549 -36.72 -34.30 1.55
CA GLU A 549 -37.66 -34.63 2.64
C GLU A 549 -37.70 -33.51 3.69
N ALA A 550 -36.59 -32.81 3.90
CA ALA A 550 -36.51 -31.66 4.79
C ALA A 550 -37.38 -30.47 4.31
N PHE A 551 -37.31 -30.12 3.02
CA PHE A 551 -38.15 -29.06 2.45
C PHE A 551 -39.63 -29.49 2.39
N THR A 552 -39.89 -30.73 1.98
CA THR A 552 -41.23 -31.33 1.96
C THR A 552 -41.87 -31.34 3.35
N SER A 553 -41.10 -31.66 4.39
CA SER A 553 -41.55 -31.59 5.79
C SER A 553 -41.87 -30.14 6.19
N ARG A 554 -41.00 -29.17 5.90
CA ARG A 554 -41.28 -27.74 6.17
C ARG A 554 -42.53 -27.23 5.47
N LEU A 555 -42.78 -27.64 4.22
CA LEU A 555 -44.03 -27.34 3.51
C LEU A 555 -45.23 -27.98 4.24
N ARG A 556 -45.13 -29.24 4.67
CA ARG A 556 -46.18 -29.90 5.47
C ARG A 556 -46.45 -29.19 6.80
N THR A 557 -45.43 -28.71 7.53
CA THR A 557 -45.61 -27.86 8.73
C THR A 557 -46.36 -26.57 8.36
N THR A 558 -46.05 -25.98 7.20
CA THR A 558 -46.73 -24.77 6.67
C THR A 558 -48.21 -25.04 6.39
N ASP A 559 -48.52 -26.15 5.73
CA ASP A 559 -49.88 -26.52 5.36
C ASP A 559 -50.71 -27.00 6.57
N GLN A 560 -50.07 -27.54 7.62
CA GLN A 560 -50.68 -27.75 8.93
C GLN A 560 -50.95 -26.42 9.67
N LEU A 561 -50.03 -25.45 9.65
CA LEU A 561 -50.24 -24.11 10.22
C LEU A 561 -51.36 -23.33 9.50
N LEU A 562 -51.58 -23.58 8.22
CA LEU A 562 -52.70 -23.05 7.43
C LEU A 562 -54.00 -23.88 7.59
N GLY A 563 -53.98 -25.00 8.31
CA GLY A 563 -55.15 -25.85 8.56
C GLY A 563 -55.56 -26.77 7.40
N GLN A 564 -54.73 -26.93 6.37
CA GLN A 564 -54.99 -27.81 5.22
C GLN A 564 -54.76 -29.30 5.54
N HIS A 565 -53.93 -29.58 6.54
CA HIS A 565 -53.66 -30.93 7.03
C HIS A 565 -53.96 -31.07 8.52
N PRO A 566 -54.45 -32.25 8.97
CA PRO A 566 -54.68 -32.49 10.39
C PRO A 566 -53.36 -32.41 11.18
N VAL A 567 -53.42 -31.74 12.32
CA VAL A 567 -52.33 -31.68 13.30
C VAL A 567 -52.47 -32.87 14.23
N THR A 568 -51.72 -33.95 13.95
CA THR A 568 -51.69 -35.16 14.79
C THR A 568 -51.13 -34.84 16.18
N ASP A 569 -49.98 -34.17 16.23
CA ASP A 569 -49.26 -33.87 17.47
C ASP A 569 -48.86 -32.39 17.53
N ARG A 570 -49.53 -31.62 18.41
CA ARG A 570 -49.23 -30.18 18.58
C ARG A 570 -47.83 -29.92 19.11
N HIS A 571 -47.28 -30.81 19.94
CA HIS A 571 -45.94 -30.65 20.50
C HIS A 571 -44.81 -30.94 19.48
N LEU A 572 -45.02 -31.87 18.54
CA LEU A 572 -44.06 -32.09 17.45
C LEU A 572 -44.05 -30.89 16.50
N LEU A 573 -45.23 -30.39 16.11
CA LEU A 573 -45.37 -29.18 15.28
C LEU A 573 -44.76 -27.94 16.00
N GLN A 574 -44.94 -27.80 17.31
CA GLN A 574 -44.28 -26.78 18.12
C GLN A 574 -42.74 -26.86 17.98
N ALA A 575 -42.15 -28.05 18.21
CA ALA A 575 -40.71 -28.26 18.11
C ALA A 575 -40.16 -28.03 16.68
N GLU A 576 -40.91 -28.42 15.65
CA GLU A 576 -40.55 -28.11 14.25
C GLU A 576 -40.52 -26.59 14.00
N VAL A 577 -41.53 -25.85 14.46
CA VAL A 577 -41.59 -24.39 14.30
C VAL A 577 -40.47 -23.70 15.07
N GLU A 578 -40.22 -24.10 16.32
CA GLU A 578 -39.11 -23.59 17.13
C GLU A 578 -37.76 -23.82 16.44
N ALA A 579 -37.50 -25.03 15.96
CA ALA A 579 -36.27 -25.36 15.22
C ALA A 579 -36.15 -24.59 13.89
N GLY A 580 -37.27 -24.23 13.24
CA GLY A 580 -37.28 -23.38 12.04
C GLY A 580 -36.91 -21.93 12.36
N LEU A 581 -37.51 -21.36 13.39
CA LEU A 581 -37.25 -19.97 13.80
C LEU A 581 -35.82 -19.79 14.35
N GLN A 582 -35.31 -20.78 15.09
CA GLN A 582 -33.91 -20.80 15.54
C GLN A 582 -32.90 -20.87 14.38
N GLN A 583 -33.24 -21.50 13.25
CA GLN A 583 -32.38 -21.53 12.05
C GLN A 583 -32.17 -20.15 11.39
N ILE A 584 -33.00 -19.15 11.72
CA ILE A 584 -32.87 -17.72 11.32
C ILE A 584 -32.11 -16.91 12.38
N GLY A 585 -31.71 -17.53 13.50
CA GLY A 585 -31.11 -16.82 14.63
C GLY A 585 -32.13 -16.04 15.46
N MET A 586 -33.37 -16.51 15.58
CA MET A 586 -34.23 -16.10 16.70
C MET A 586 -33.74 -16.75 17.99
N HIS A 587 -33.78 -16.03 19.11
CA HIS A 587 -33.42 -16.59 20.41
C HIS A 587 -34.39 -17.73 20.77
N ALA A 588 -33.90 -18.78 21.44
CA ALA A 588 -34.69 -19.97 21.72
C ALA A 588 -35.98 -19.63 22.49
N GLU A 589 -35.89 -18.75 23.49
CA GLU A 589 -37.03 -18.27 24.29
C GLU A 589 -38.07 -17.51 23.45
N GLU A 590 -37.64 -16.64 22.53
CA GLU A 590 -38.55 -15.93 21.61
C GLU A 590 -39.23 -16.90 20.63
N ALA A 591 -38.50 -17.88 20.11
CA ALA A 591 -39.05 -18.91 19.22
C ALA A 591 -40.11 -19.77 19.94
N VAL A 592 -39.84 -20.18 21.19
CA VAL A 592 -40.77 -20.92 22.04
C VAL A 592 -42.04 -20.11 22.34
N GLN A 593 -41.89 -18.84 22.76
CA GLN A 593 -43.03 -17.96 23.03
C GLN A 593 -43.92 -17.79 21.79
N VAL A 594 -43.33 -17.58 20.62
CA VAL A 594 -44.05 -17.43 19.35
C VAL A 594 -44.76 -18.72 18.94
N ALA A 595 -44.11 -19.89 19.06
CA ALA A 595 -44.70 -21.18 18.72
C ALA A 595 -45.89 -21.54 19.64
N GLN A 596 -45.72 -21.40 20.96
CA GLN A 596 -46.80 -21.63 21.94
C GLN A 596 -48.00 -20.70 21.70
N ARG A 597 -47.74 -19.41 21.44
CA ARG A 597 -48.79 -18.41 21.17
C ARG A 597 -49.59 -18.70 19.90
N LEU A 598 -48.94 -19.24 18.85
CA LEU A 598 -49.59 -19.62 17.60
C LEU A 598 -50.42 -20.91 17.72
N LEU A 599 -49.98 -21.88 18.50
CA LEU A 599 -50.62 -23.20 18.63
C LEU A 599 -51.65 -23.27 19.77
N GLY A 600 -51.82 -22.19 20.54
CA GLY A 600 -52.74 -22.11 21.67
C GLY A 600 -52.35 -23.02 22.84
N ILE A 601 -51.07 -23.35 22.96
CA ILE A 601 -50.55 -24.23 24.01
C ILE A 601 -50.35 -23.40 25.29
N PRO A 602 -50.90 -23.81 26.46
CA PRO A 602 -50.67 -23.10 27.72
C PRO A 602 -49.21 -23.25 28.17
N ALA A 603 -48.57 -22.13 28.53
CA ALA A 603 -47.20 -22.13 29.04
C ALA A 603 -47.13 -22.90 30.38
N GLN A 604 -46.20 -23.86 30.47
CA GLN A 604 -46.10 -24.77 31.62
C GLN A 604 -45.27 -24.22 32.79
N SER A 605 -44.76 -22.98 32.69
CA SER A 605 -43.90 -22.35 33.71
C SER A 605 -44.48 -20.99 34.14
N PRO A 606 -44.81 -20.79 35.43
CA PRO A 606 -45.42 -19.54 35.93
C PRO A 606 -44.41 -18.41 36.21
N ALA A 607 -43.11 -18.61 35.93
CA ALA A 607 -42.03 -17.75 36.39
C ALA A 607 -41.69 -16.53 35.50
N SER A 608 -42.33 -16.39 34.32
CA SER A 608 -42.02 -15.34 33.34
C SER A 608 -43.25 -14.46 33.10
N GLN A 609 -43.52 -13.51 33.99
CA GLN A 609 -44.71 -12.66 33.96
C GLN A 609 -44.65 -11.44 33.01
N GLU A 610 -43.67 -11.38 32.12
CA GLU A 610 -43.64 -10.43 30.99
C GLU A 610 -44.08 -11.13 29.70
N THR A 611 -45.38 -11.47 29.63
CA THR A 611 -45.97 -12.09 28.44
C THR A 611 -46.19 -11.08 27.32
N ALA A 612 -45.12 -10.82 26.56
CA ALA A 612 -45.12 -9.90 25.43
C ALA A 612 -46.36 -10.07 24.55
N THR A 613 -47.08 -8.98 24.28
CA THR A 613 -48.39 -9.06 23.62
C THR A 613 -48.28 -9.59 22.20
N THR A 614 -49.37 -10.17 21.69
CA THR A 614 -49.48 -10.60 20.27
C THR A 614 -49.11 -9.47 19.30
N THR A 615 -49.37 -8.22 19.68
CA THR A 615 -48.97 -6.99 19.00
C THR A 615 -47.46 -6.71 19.09
N GLU A 616 -46.84 -6.82 20.27
CA GLU A 616 -45.38 -6.65 20.43
C GLU A 616 -44.59 -7.72 19.68
N LEU A 617 -44.99 -9.00 19.75
CA LEU A 617 -44.32 -10.07 19.03
C LEU A 617 -44.42 -9.86 17.50
N ALA A 618 -45.57 -9.41 16.99
CA ALA A 618 -45.72 -9.01 15.60
C ALA A 618 -44.90 -7.76 15.24
N LEU A 619 -44.66 -6.84 16.17
CA LEU A 619 -43.80 -5.66 16.01
C LEU A 619 -42.32 -6.04 15.97
N LYS A 620 -41.84 -6.88 16.89
CA LYS A 620 -40.49 -7.45 16.90
C LYS A 620 -40.21 -8.21 15.58
N LEU A 621 -41.12 -9.07 15.13
CA LEU A 621 -41.01 -9.77 13.84
C LEU A 621 -41.01 -8.81 12.63
N LYS A 622 -41.63 -7.63 12.73
CA LYS A 622 -41.56 -6.56 11.72
C LYS A 622 -40.30 -5.70 11.80
N GLN A 623 -39.64 -5.63 12.95
CA GLN A 623 -38.40 -4.88 13.16
C GLN A 623 -37.14 -5.65 12.75
N ARG A 624 -37.18 -6.99 12.70
CA ARG A 624 -36.06 -7.80 12.17
C ARG A 624 -35.86 -7.51 10.67
N GLN A 625 -34.65 -7.08 10.30
CA GLN A 625 -34.15 -7.13 8.93
C GLN A 625 -34.24 -8.57 8.41
N ARG A 626 -34.57 -8.75 7.13
CA ARG A 626 -34.68 -10.09 6.54
C ARG A 626 -33.28 -10.65 6.29
N LEU A 627 -33.10 -11.96 6.40
CA LEU A 627 -31.78 -12.60 6.41
C LEU A 627 -31.07 -12.51 5.05
N GLY A 628 -30.23 -11.49 4.86
CA GLY A 628 -29.57 -11.14 3.59
C GLY A 628 -29.88 -9.72 3.06
N GLU A 629 -30.78 -8.98 3.72
CA GLU A 629 -31.15 -7.59 3.41
C GLU A 629 -30.07 -6.59 3.89
N GLN A 630 -28.86 -6.67 3.31
CA GLN A 630 -27.82 -5.67 3.55
C GLN A 630 -28.06 -4.43 2.68
N VAL A 631 -28.24 -3.29 3.34
CA VAL A 631 -28.29 -1.97 2.68
C VAL A 631 -26.98 -1.74 1.93
N SER A 632 -27.06 -1.61 0.61
CA SER A 632 -25.99 -0.96 -0.15
C SER A 632 -26.05 0.54 0.16
N PRO A 633 -24.97 1.18 0.62
CA PRO A 633 -24.90 2.64 0.65
C PRO A 633 -25.01 3.16 -0.80
N GLU A 634 -25.65 4.32 -0.97
CA GLU A 634 -25.85 5.00 -2.26
C GLU A 634 -26.59 4.14 -3.30
N THR A 635 -27.93 4.18 -3.36
CA THR A 635 -28.62 5.36 -3.92
C THR A 635 -30.06 5.45 -3.42
N ALA A 636 -30.46 6.60 -2.87
CA ALA A 636 -31.82 6.84 -2.41
C ALA A 636 -32.76 7.28 -3.55
N ALA A 637 -33.38 6.31 -4.22
CA ALA A 637 -34.52 6.54 -5.11
C ALA A 637 -35.64 5.53 -4.77
N PRO A 638 -36.86 5.97 -4.38
CA PRO A 638 -37.91 5.06 -3.97
C PRO A 638 -38.54 4.38 -5.19
N THR A 639 -38.26 3.09 -5.38
CA THR A 639 -39.05 2.23 -6.27
C THR A 639 -40.42 1.96 -5.64
N PRO A 640 -41.54 2.41 -6.24
CA PRO A 640 -42.86 2.03 -5.76
C PRO A 640 -43.10 0.54 -5.99
N THR A 641 -43.77 -0.12 -5.04
CA THR A 641 -44.12 -1.54 -5.10
C THR A 641 -44.96 -1.87 -6.34
N PRO A 642 -44.69 -2.96 -7.07
CA PRO A 642 -45.55 -3.41 -8.15
C PRO A 642 -46.87 -3.95 -7.59
N THR A 643 -47.96 -3.20 -7.79
CA THR A 643 -49.34 -3.69 -7.59
C THR A 643 -49.68 -4.68 -8.70
N PRO A 644 -50.44 -5.78 -8.44
CA PRO A 644 -50.81 -6.75 -9.47
C PRO A 644 -51.49 -6.10 -10.70
N ALA A 645 -51.09 -6.54 -11.88
CA ALA A 645 -51.42 -5.86 -13.14
C ALA A 645 -52.88 -6.04 -13.56
N ALA A 646 -53.68 -4.99 -13.43
CA ALA A 646 -54.89 -4.81 -14.20
C ALA A 646 -54.57 -4.03 -15.50
N ALA A 647 -55.07 -4.51 -16.64
CA ALA A 647 -55.01 -3.86 -17.96
C ALA A 647 -53.61 -3.38 -18.42
N ALA A 648 -52.82 -4.29 -18.98
CA ALA A 648 -51.59 -3.94 -19.69
C ALA A 648 -51.89 -3.06 -20.92
N THR A 649 -51.55 -1.77 -20.85
CA THR A 649 -51.33 -0.94 -22.05
C THR A 649 -49.88 -1.18 -22.50
N PRO A 650 -49.62 -1.56 -23.76
CA PRO A 650 -48.28 -1.94 -24.17
C PRO A 650 -47.35 -0.72 -24.22
N ALA A 651 -46.35 -0.69 -23.33
CA ALA A 651 -45.15 0.11 -23.55
C ALA A 651 -44.50 -0.33 -24.88
N PRO A 652 -43.91 0.60 -25.67
CA PRO A 652 -43.46 0.30 -27.02
C PRO A 652 -42.41 -0.81 -27.02
N SER A 653 -42.62 -1.83 -27.86
CA SER A 653 -41.67 -2.93 -28.03
C SER A 653 -40.29 -2.37 -28.43
N PRO A 654 -39.19 -2.71 -27.74
CA PRO A 654 -37.89 -2.17 -28.11
C PRO A 654 -37.51 -2.71 -29.49
N ALA A 655 -37.22 -1.79 -30.42
CA ALA A 655 -37.03 -2.07 -31.84
C ALA A 655 -36.04 -3.23 -32.07
N ALA A 656 -36.32 -4.07 -33.06
CA ALA A 656 -35.69 -5.39 -33.26
C ALA A 656 -34.16 -5.35 -33.09
N ASP A 657 -33.50 -4.38 -33.73
CA ASP A 657 -32.05 -4.30 -33.92
C ASP A 657 -31.37 -3.11 -33.22
N SER A 658 -31.68 -2.83 -31.95
CA SER A 658 -30.86 -1.85 -31.18
C SER A 658 -29.41 -2.35 -31.04
N PRO A 659 -28.39 -1.47 -31.13
CA PRO A 659 -26.98 -1.87 -31.01
C PRO A 659 -26.69 -2.52 -29.65
N GLU A 660 -27.37 -2.05 -28.60
CA GLU A 660 -27.32 -2.60 -27.24
C GLU A 660 -27.65 -4.10 -27.20
N ARG A 661 -28.63 -4.58 -27.99
CA ARG A 661 -28.95 -6.02 -28.05
C ARG A 661 -27.80 -6.85 -28.62
N ARG A 662 -27.12 -6.34 -29.64
CA ARG A 662 -25.96 -7.00 -30.27
C ARG A 662 -24.75 -6.98 -29.32
N ILE A 663 -24.53 -5.86 -28.62
CA ILE A 663 -23.53 -5.75 -27.54
C ILE A 663 -23.83 -6.74 -26.41
N ARG A 664 -25.09 -6.81 -25.92
CA ARG A 664 -25.53 -7.74 -24.87
C ARG A 664 -25.39 -9.21 -25.27
N GLN A 665 -25.56 -9.55 -26.55
CA GLN A 665 -25.26 -10.90 -27.08
C GLN A 665 -23.75 -11.18 -27.09
N ARG A 666 -22.91 -10.23 -27.53
CA ARG A 666 -21.44 -10.35 -27.48
C ARG A 666 -20.92 -10.47 -26.04
N LEU A 667 -21.43 -9.68 -25.10
CA LEU A 667 -21.08 -9.74 -23.68
C LEU A 667 -21.31 -11.13 -23.07
N ARG A 668 -22.38 -11.83 -23.47
CA ARG A 668 -22.66 -13.23 -23.07
C ARG A 668 -21.74 -14.27 -23.73
N GLN A 669 -20.93 -13.88 -24.71
CA GLN A 669 -19.96 -14.74 -25.39
C GLN A 669 -18.51 -14.43 -24.99
N LEU A 670 -18.26 -13.36 -24.23
CA LEU A 670 -16.93 -13.04 -23.72
C LEU A 670 -16.51 -14.00 -22.59
N PRO A 671 -15.22 -14.37 -22.52
CA PRO A 671 -14.69 -15.17 -21.42
C PRO A 671 -14.67 -14.35 -20.12
N PHE A 672 -14.81 -15.04 -18.99
CA PHE A 672 -14.56 -14.44 -17.67
C PHE A 672 -13.10 -13.96 -17.59
N GLY A 673 -12.90 -12.78 -17.02
CA GLY A 673 -11.60 -12.13 -16.92
C GLY A 673 -11.25 -11.15 -18.05
N SER A 674 -12.15 -10.89 -18.99
CA SER A 674 -12.04 -9.73 -19.89
C SER A 674 -11.95 -8.41 -19.10
N TRP A 675 -11.13 -7.49 -19.62
CA TRP A 675 -10.89 -6.16 -19.03
C TRP A 675 -11.69 -5.08 -19.75
N PHE A 676 -12.13 -4.08 -18.97
CA PHE A 676 -12.95 -2.98 -19.44
C PHE A 676 -12.46 -1.65 -18.87
N GLU A 677 -12.37 -0.64 -19.73
CA GLU A 677 -12.19 0.76 -19.35
C GLU A 677 -13.55 1.38 -19.05
N PHE A 678 -13.69 1.98 -17.87
CA PHE A 678 -14.85 2.76 -17.44
C PHE A 678 -14.46 4.24 -17.38
N ILE A 679 -15.08 5.07 -18.20
CA ILE A 679 -14.84 6.52 -18.27
C ILE A 679 -15.86 7.22 -17.37
N ASP A 680 -15.38 7.82 -16.29
CA ASP A 680 -16.19 8.61 -15.35
C ASP A 680 -16.80 9.85 -16.07
N PRO A 681 -18.14 9.97 -16.16
CA PRO A 681 -18.78 11.09 -16.85
C PRO A 681 -18.63 12.44 -16.15
N ALA A 682 -18.24 12.48 -14.86
CA ALA A 682 -18.03 13.72 -14.12
C ALA A 682 -16.60 14.27 -14.28
N ASN A 683 -15.59 13.39 -14.22
CA ASN A 683 -14.17 13.79 -14.18
C ASN A 683 -13.35 13.35 -15.40
N GLY A 684 -13.91 12.58 -16.34
CA GLY A 684 -13.19 12.02 -17.49
C GLY A 684 -12.14 10.96 -17.15
N ARG A 685 -12.04 10.55 -15.88
CA ARG A 685 -11.07 9.55 -15.41
C ARG A 685 -11.41 8.17 -15.99
N ILE A 686 -10.40 7.49 -16.51
CA ILE A 686 -10.50 6.13 -17.04
C ILE A 686 -10.09 5.15 -15.92
N THR A 687 -10.98 4.26 -15.47
CA THR A 687 -10.68 3.20 -14.50
C THR A 687 -10.73 1.83 -15.17
N GLN A 688 -9.81 0.92 -14.83
CA GLN A 688 -9.67 -0.39 -15.48
C GLN A 688 -10.22 -1.50 -14.59
N ARG A 689 -11.21 -2.25 -15.07
CA ARG A 689 -11.94 -3.23 -14.26
C ARG A 689 -12.08 -4.56 -14.98
N LYS A 690 -11.92 -5.64 -14.23
CA LYS A 690 -12.01 -7.02 -14.74
C LYS A 690 -13.42 -7.56 -14.51
N LEU A 691 -14.04 -8.11 -15.55
CA LEU A 691 -15.30 -8.85 -15.44
C LEU A 691 -15.03 -10.23 -14.80
N ALA A 692 -15.17 -10.34 -13.49
CA ALA A 692 -14.88 -11.57 -12.74
C ALA A 692 -15.96 -12.65 -12.98
N TRP A 693 -17.23 -12.24 -13.03
CA TRP A 693 -18.37 -13.13 -13.18
C TRP A 693 -19.61 -12.39 -13.67
N TYR A 694 -20.53 -13.12 -14.31
CA TYR A 694 -21.90 -12.69 -14.56
C TYR A 694 -22.88 -13.86 -14.39
N SER A 695 -24.11 -13.56 -14.01
CA SER A 695 -25.19 -14.54 -13.96
C SER A 695 -25.89 -14.68 -15.32
N PRO A 696 -26.18 -15.91 -15.77
CA PRO A 696 -27.08 -16.15 -16.90
C PRO A 696 -28.58 -15.98 -16.53
N VAL A 697 -28.93 -15.96 -15.24
CA VAL A 697 -30.32 -15.92 -14.74
C VAL A 697 -30.75 -14.49 -14.40
N SER A 698 -30.15 -13.86 -13.37
CA SER A 698 -30.44 -12.46 -13.01
C SER A 698 -29.86 -11.46 -14.00
N GLY A 699 -28.87 -11.84 -14.79
CA GLY A 699 -28.14 -10.94 -15.67
C GLY A 699 -27.24 -9.94 -14.93
N ASN A 700 -27.03 -10.10 -13.61
CA ASN A 700 -26.09 -9.31 -12.83
C ASN A 700 -24.64 -9.65 -13.22
N SER A 701 -23.76 -8.66 -13.21
CA SER A 701 -22.33 -8.78 -13.48
C SER A 701 -21.49 -8.14 -12.37
N LEU A 702 -20.39 -8.80 -12.02
CA LEU A 702 -19.46 -8.40 -10.96
C LEU A 702 -18.14 -7.93 -11.59
N PHE A 703 -17.80 -6.67 -11.36
CA PHE A 703 -16.51 -6.09 -11.71
C PHE A 703 -15.59 -6.02 -10.50
N VAL A 704 -14.35 -6.45 -10.67
CA VAL A 704 -13.29 -6.34 -9.67
C VAL A 704 -12.17 -5.42 -10.15
N THR A 705 -11.50 -4.76 -9.20
CA THR A 705 -10.22 -4.08 -9.45
C THR A 705 -9.12 -5.10 -9.72
N ARG A 706 -7.93 -4.63 -10.12
CA ARG A 706 -6.74 -5.47 -10.33
C ARG A 706 -6.31 -6.28 -9.10
N ARG A 707 -6.80 -5.92 -7.91
CA ARG A 707 -6.53 -6.58 -6.63
C ARG A 707 -7.55 -7.64 -6.24
N GLY A 708 -8.54 -7.92 -7.10
CA GLY A 708 -9.65 -8.83 -6.80
C GLY A 708 -10.64 -8.25 -5.78
N LEU A 709 -10.58 -6.94 -5.50
CA LEU A 709 -11.56 -6.24 -4.69
C LEU A 709 -12.81 -5.94 -5.53
N ARG A 710 -13.99 -6.09 -4.94
CA ARG A 710 -15.28 -5.71 -5.54
C ARG A 710 -15.27 -4.21 -5.87
N SER A 711 -15.43 -3.87 -7.15
CA SER A 711 -15.46 -2.48 -7.63
C SER A 711 -16.90 -2.02 -7.89
N GLN A 712 -17.64 -2.68 -8.78
CA GLN A 712 -19.02 -2.32 -9.10
C GLN A 712 -19.84 -3.54 -9.50
N GLU A 713 -21.15 -3.47 -9.26
CA GLU A 713 -22.14 -4.43 -9.75
C GLU A 713 -23.14 -3.72 -10.66
N MET A 714 -23.49 -4.36 -11.77
CA MET A 714 -24.45 -3.83 -12.74
C MET A 714 -25.08 -4.96 -13.55
N THR A 715 -26.27 -4.72 -14.11
CA THR A 715 -26.87 -5.67 -15.06
C THR A 715 -26.14 -5.63 -16.40
N LEU A 716 -26.14 -6.76 -17.12
CA LEU A 716 -25.67 -6.86 -18.50
C LEU A 716 -26.43 -5.92 -19.46
N GLU A 717 -27.61 -5.43 -19.07
CA GLU A 717 -28.39 -4.45 -19.83
C GLU A 717 -27.85 -3.04 -19.63
N HIS A 718 -27.57 -2.65 -18.38
CA HIS A 718 -26.91 -1.38 -18.08
C HIS A 718 -25.51 -1.34 -18.69
N LEU A 719 -24.71 -2.41 -18.54
CA LEU A 719 -23.39 -2.53 -19.18
C LEU A 719 -23.45 -2.38 -20.71
N ALA A 720 -24.44 -2.99 -21.37
CA ALA A 720 -24.61 -2.86 -22.82
C ALA A 720 -25.01 -1.43 -23.24
N HIS A 721 -25.77 -0.71 -22.41
CA HIS A 721 -26.11 0.70 -22.61
C HIS A 721 -24.89 1.61 -22.39
N GLU A 722 -24.11 1.41 -21.31
CA GLU A 722 -22.87 2.15 -21.05
C GLU A 722 -21.84 1.99 -22.17
N MET A 723 -21.72 0.78 -22.73
CA MET A 723 -20.91 0.53 -23.93
C MET A 723 -21.49 1.20 -25.20
N ALA A 724 -22.81 1.18 -25.39
CA ALA A 724 -23.45 1.86 -26.53
C ALA A 724 -23.30 3.39 -26.47
N CYS A 725 -23.27 3.97 -25.27
CA CYS A 725 -22.93 5.38 -25.04
C CYS A 725 -21.42 5.67 -25.07
N GLY A 726 -20.56 4.66 -25.27
CA GLY A 726 -19.10 4.82 -25.33
C GLY A 726 -18.42 5.13 -23.99
N ARG A 727 -19.15 5.07 -22.87
CA ARG A 727 -18.65 5.27 -21.50
C ARG A 727 -17.88 4.04 -20.98
N VAL A 728 -18.14 2.86 -21.56
CA VAL A 728 -17.39 1.63 -21.30
C VAL A 728 -16.79 1.07 -22.59
N ARG A 729 -15.53 0.61 -22.53
CA ARG A 729 -14.81 0.01 -23.66
C ARG A 729 -14.19 -1.33 -23.26
N GLU A 730 -14.31 -2.33 -24.14
CA GLU A 730 -13.63 -3.62 -24.01
C GLU A 730 -12.13 -3.42 -24.32
N MET A 731 -11.24 -3.68 -23.36
CA MET A 731 -9.80 -3.61 -23.60
C MET A 731 -9.35 -4.85 -24.38
N PRO A 732 -8.64 -4.73 -25.51
CA PRO A 732 -7.89 -5.84 -26.04
C PRO A 732 -6.78 -6.23 -25.03
N PRO A 733 -6.43 -7.51 -24.89
CA PRO A 733 -5.33 -7.91 -24.02
C PRO A 733 -4.02 -7.27 -24.52
N MET A 734 -3.35 -6.50 -23.66
CA MET A 734 -2.00 -6.00 -23.96
C MET A 734 -1.06 -7.19 -24.16
N LYS A 735 -0.45 -7.28 -25.35
CA LYS A 735 0.46 -8.36 -25.75
C LYS A 735 1.94 -7.97 -25.63
N GLU A 736 2.23 -6.70 -25.39
CA GLU A 736 3.57 -6.10 -25.47
C GLU A 736 3.84 -5.32 -24.18
N SER A 737 4.99 -5.58 -23.55
CA SER A 737 5.44 -4.84 -22.36
C SER A 737 5.61 -3.35 -22.68
N LEU A 738 5.56 -2.49 -21.66
CA LEU A 738 5.98 -1.09 -21.82
C LEU A 738 7.41 -0.99 -22.36
N LEU A 739 8.29 -1.92 -21.97
CA LEU A 739 9.67 -1.96 -22.47
C LEU A 739 9.75 -2.28 -23.97
N ASP A 740 8.97 -3.24 -24.48
CA ASP A 740 8.96 -3.58 -25.91
C ASP A 740 8.46 -2.40 -26.76
N ARG A 741 7.40 -1.73 -26.28
CA ARG A 741 6.84 -0.52 -26.91
C ARG A 741 7.82 0.66 -26.85
N ALA A 742 8.64 0.78 -25.82
CA ALA A 742 9.73 1.76 -25.76
C ALA A 742 10.88 1.45 -26.76
N TRP A 743 11.27 0.17 -26.92
CA TRP A 743 12.22 -0.23 -27.97
C TRP A 743 11.69 0.06 -29.38
N HIS A 744 10.41 -0.20 -29.64
CA HIS A 744 9.77 0.14 -30.91
C HIS A 744 9.66 1.66 -31.15
N ALA A 745 9.39 2.46 -30.12
CA ALA A 745 9.46 3.91 -30.17
C ALA A 745 10.89 4.41 -30.49
N LEU A 746 11.91 3.92 -29.77
CA LEU A 746 13.32 4.32 -29.98
C LEU A 746 13.81 3.97 -31.40
N THR A 747 13.56 2.74 -31.86
CA THR A 747 13.98 2.30 -33.20
C THR A 747 13.25 3.02 -34.33
N SER A 748 11.99 3.43 -34.15
CA SER A 748 11.27 4.25 -35.14
C SER A 748 11.73 5.71 -35.11
N HIS A 749 12.00 6.27 -33.94
CA HIS A 749 12.49 7.64 -33.77
C HIS A 749 13.85 7.85 -34.45
N LEU A 750 14.82 6.96 -34.22
CA LEU A 750 16.14 7.02 -34.88
C LEU A 750 16.02 6.93 -36.41
N ARG A 751 15.15 6.05 -36.93
CA ARG A 751 14.86 5.95 -38.37
C ARG A 751 14.21 7.21 -38.94
N GLN A 752 13.38 7.91 -38.17
CA GLN A 752 12.76 9.18 -38.59
C GLN A 752 13.79 10.32 -38.65
N ILE A 753 14.77 10.32 -37.73
CA ILE A 753 15.87 11.30 -37.71
C ILE A 753 16.81 11.09 -38.90
N THR A 754 17.28 9.87 -39.16
CA THR A 754 18.19 9.60 -40.29
C THR A 754 17.51 9.81 -41.65
N SER A 755 16.25 9.39 -41.80
CA SER A 755 15.51 9.59 -43.07
C SER A 755 15.16 11.05 -43.36
N SER A 756 14.87 11.88 -42.34
CA SER A 756 14.63 13.31 -42.54
C SER A 756 15.91 14.03 -42.99
N GLN A 757 17.06 13.79 -42.33
CA GLN A 757 18.36 14.31 -42.76
C GLN A 757 18.70 13.90 -44.21
N ALA A 758 18.42 12.64 -44.61
CA ALA A 758 18.64 12.15 -45.97
C ALA A 758 17.77 12.84 -47.06
N THR A 759 16.70 13.55 -46.67
CA THR A 759 15.90 14.37 -47.61
C THR A 759 16.39 15.81 -47.74
N HIS A 760 17.18 16.32 -46.80
CA HIS A 760 17.80 17.65 -46.88
C HIS A 760 19.20 17.62 -47.52
N SER A 761 19.88 16.47 -47.55
CA SER A 761 21.20 16.32 -48.17
C SER A 761 21.20 16.17 -49.70
N ARG A 762 20.06 16.45 -50.37
CA ARG A 762 19.94 16.54 -51.84
C ARG A 762 19.91 18.01 -52.29
N PRO A 763 21.06 18.67 -52.53
CA PRO A 763 21.07 19.95 -53.23
C PRO A 763 20.56 19.77 -54.67
N GLY A 764 19.80 20.74 -55.16
CA GLY A 764 19.23 20.73 -56.51
C GLY A 764 20.29 20.91 -57.59
N ALA A 765 20.88 19.81 -58.06
CA ALA A 765 21.71 19.79 -59.26
C ALA A 765 20.81 19.85 -60.52
N SER A 766 20.36 21.06 -60.87
CA SER A 766 19.64 21.33 -62.12
C SER A 766 20.05 22.69 -62.68
N THR A 767 21.02 22.66 -63.58
CA THR A 767 21.35 23.72 -64.55
C THR A 767 21.13 23.15 -65.94
#